data_AF-A0A9Q8WG75-F1
#
_entry.id   AF-A0A9Q8WG75-F1
#
_cell.length_a   1.000
_cell.length_b   1.000
_cell.length_c   1.000
_cell.angle_alpha   90.00
_cell.angle_beta   90.00
_cell.angle_gamma   90.00
#
_symmetry.space_group_name_H-M   'P 1'
#
loop_
_entity.id
_entity.type
_entity.pdbx_description
1 polymer ?
#
loop_
_entity_poly.entity_id
_entity_poly.type
_entity_poly.pdbx_seq_one_letter_code
_entity_poly.pdbx_strand_id
1 'polypeptide(L)'
;MASGKHVIKPSSRALANLESGGFIDLENEASKLPQYDPATCPDGVIDLSGAINATRYGDVMGPKDMMAFGMCDPGEGIMVITPTYIMFPHDLCARAGVSLIKVNPEPIESQFDEKSAPLLIEEISRAYIAALADGIVPKALLLCNPSNPCGRTYPSTSLVEIARFCGQKNMHLLSDEIYAMSTFAGITDADGQTLPPFTSVLSIQDDPPRGVLAENIHCMYGASKDFGCGGLRLGFLVTRNELLWRSLRRLVLFTWVSTFSTAFFTHFLLDEEAVGRHLKIYRERLEAQYRLTTQLLKESGIPFVPANSGVFIFIKLTAWLDHGEHSAERDGSREMRLCRYLLHEAGVFLSPGELSLSTVPGCFRLVYTDKREYMPIAIQRLAKALEELKLRPASQSSSSSMSGQNIKGTMNVAEDLTRVSRRTSIARFLLCPSPGTYILTGSADRNIRLYNPASHNQPQRYSSAINSSKTPGTTKPAVPEARLIQTYTAHGYEVLDLSVSSDNERFASVGGDRAAFLWDVATAKTIRRFGGNAHGHTARVNCVSFAGDGDSLVISGGFDTSVRVWDAKSNSAKPIQVLDEAKDAITALAVRDAEVIAGSVDGRVRSYDVRMGRCVTDVIGASVTSLKLTRDGKAMLVGSLDSKIRLMDRESGTCLKTYADDGWRNEELRVQAVLGSKEKYVIAGDELTAGTGPSGLNGDGKIWAWDLLTGKLVATVRVPCPEGFEPKKRMLGKDGKEKERSNVISCMAWRADGWGDQFCVGGTSGIATVFGSL
;
A
#
# COMPACT_ATOMS: atom_id res chain seq x y z
N MET A 1 46.54 6.59 4.44
CA MET A 1 47.32 5.35 4.69
C MET A 1 47.33 5.07 6.19
N ALA A 2 46.50 4.11 6.62
CA ALA A 2 46.82 3.19 7.70
C ALA A 2 46.50 1.80 7.12
N SER A 3 47.53 1.03 6.79
CA SER A 3 47.42 -0.39 6.49
C SER A 3 46.79 -1.08 7.71
N GLY A 4 45.60 -1.68 7.64
CA GLY A 4 45.29 -2.77 6.72
C GLY A 4 45.81 -4.08 7.29
N LYS A 5 45.15 -4.62 8.32
CA LYS A 5 45.29 -6.05 8.68
C LYS A 5 43.98 -6.76 9.03
N HIS A 6 42.90 -6.06 9.40
CA HIS A 6 41.66 -6.71 9.86
C HIS A 6 40.34 -6.13 9.32
N VAL A 7 40.39 -5.26 8.30
CA VAL A 7 39.17 -4.77 7.61
C VAL A 7 38.57 -5.90 6.78
N ILE A 8 37.32 -6.25 7.05
CA ILE A 8 36.59 -7.22 6.24
C ILE A 8 36.20 -6.54 4.92
N LYS A 9 36.52 -7.22 3.82
CA LYS A 9 36.19 -6.73 2.48
C LYS A 9 34.68 -6.80 2.25
N PRO A 10 34.08 -5.79 1.60
CA PRO A 10 32.74 -5.89 1.06
C PRO A 10 32.62 -7.04 0.05
N SER A 11 31.38 -7.39 -0.27
CA SER A 11 31.05 -8.34 -1.33
C SER A 11 31.66 -7.92 -2.67
N SER A 12 31.92 -8.91 -3.53
CA SER A 12 32.47 -8.67 -4.87
C SER A 12 31.61 -7.69 -5.67
N ARG A 13 30.29 -7.81 -5.56
CA ARG A 13 29.30 -6.92 -6.19
C ARG A 13 29.31 -5.50 -5.64
N ALA A 14 29.56 -5.30 -4.35
CA ALA A 14 29.70 -3.96 -3.79
C ALA A 14 31.02 -3.34 -4.23
N LEU A 15 32.11 -4.10 -4.25
CA LEU A 15 33.41 -3.62 -4.74
C LEU A 15 33.37 -3.19 -6.21
N ALA A 16 32.61 -3.89 -7.06
CA ALA A 16 32.40 -3.52 -8.46
C ALA A 16 31.82 -2.09 -8.63
N ASN A 17 31.09 -1.57 -7.64
CA ASN A 17 30.62 -0.19 -7.66
C ASN A 17 31.77 0.83 -7.68
N LEU A 18 32.94 0.50 -7.11
CA LEU A 18 34.10 1.38 -7.10
C LEU A 18 34.77 1.47 -8.48
N GLU A 19 34.59 0.45 -9.32
CA GLU A 19 35.25 0.33 -10.63
C GLU A 19 34.47 0.99 -11.77
N SER A 20 33.19 1.35 -11.55
CA SER A 20 32.28 1.81 -12.61
C SER A 20 32.53 3.27 -13.11
N GLY A 21 33.75 3.80 -13.00
CA GLY A 21 34.13 5.14 -13.47
C GLY A 21 33.75 6.30 -12.53
N GLY A 22 34.21 7.50 -12.89
CA GLY A 22 34.07 8.72 -12.08
C GLY A 22 32.66 9.33 -12.14
N PHE A 23 31.93 9.20 -11.05
CA PHE A 23 30.84 10.12 -10.71
C PHE A 23 31.50 11.42 -10.20
N ILE A 24 30.93 12.60 -10.51
CA ILE A 24 31.45 13.86 -9.93
C ILE A 24 31.31 13.76 -8.41
N ASP A 25 32.43 13.53 -7.73
CA ASP A 25 32.48 13.42 -6.27
C ASP A 25 32.49 14.83 -5.69
N LEU A 26 31.33 15.49 -5.73
CA LEU A 26 31.14 16.86 -5.27
C LEU A 26 31.58 17.05 -3.81
N GLU A 27 31.53 16.00 -2.98
CA GLU A 27 32.02 16.04 -1.59
C GLU A 27 33.54 15.98 -1.51
N ASN A 28 34.21 15.26 -2.42
CA ASN A 28 35.67 15.22 -2.48
C ASN A 28 36.24 16.46 -3.19
N GLU A 29 35.44 17.12 -4.03
CA GLU A 29 35.72 18.48 -4.48
C GLU A 29 35.44 19.50 -3.37
N ALA A 30 34.37 19.34 -2.59
CA ALA A 30 34.05 20.20 -1.45
C ALA A 30 35.06 20.06 -0.30
N SER A 31 35.58 18.87 -0.03
CA SER A 31 36.60 18.63 1.00
C SER A 31 37.96 19.25 0.67
N LYS A 32 38.19 19.58 -0.60
CA LYS A 32 39.35 20.37 -1.07
C LYS A 32 39.12 21.86 -0.96
N LEU A 33 37.88 22.32 -0.73
CA LEU A 33 37.55 23.71 -0.47
C LEU A 33 37.88 24.06 1.00
N PRO A 34 38.18 25.34 1.30
CA PRO A 34 38.40 25.77 2.68
C PRO A 34 37.16 25.48 3.54
N GLN A 35 37.35 24.88 4.73
CA GLN A 35 36.25 24.68 5.69
C GLN A 35 35.67 26.03 6.13
N TYR A 36 34.35 26.07 6.29
CA TYR A 36 33.64 27.29 6.70
C TYR A 36 34.04 27.73 8.11
N ASP A 37 34.64 28.91 8.20
CA ASP A 37 34.96 29.59 9.46
C ASP A 37 33.95 30.73 9.69
N PRO A 38 33.00 30.58 10.65
CA PRO A 38 31.97 31.58 10.92
C PRO A 38 32.53 32.91 11.44
N ALA A 39 33.78 32.96 11.92
CA ALA A 39 34.40 34.19 12.40
C ALA A 39 34.98 35.05 11.26
N THR A 40 35.32 34.44 10.11
CA THR A 40 36.04 35.11 9.02
C THR A 40 35.30 35.13 7.69
N CYS A 41 34.25 34.30 7.52
CA CYS A 41 33.51 34.22 6.27
C CYS A 41 31.99 34.09 6.48
N PRO A 42 31.30 35.13 7.00
CA PRO A 42 29.88 35.05 7.40
C PRO A 42 28.90 34.81 6.24
N ASP A 43 29.32 35.07 5.01
CA ASP A 43 28.54 34.85 3.77
C ASP A 43 29.07 33.68 2.91
N GLY A 44 30.00 32.88 3.45
CA GLY A 44 30.59 31.73 2.75
C GLY A 44 29.62 30.56 2.61
N VAL A 45 29.88 29.66 1.64
CA VAL A 45 29.10 28.43 1.47
C VAL A 45 29.28 27.54 2.71
N ILE A 46 28.19 27.31 3.45
CA ILE A 46 28.16 26.36 4.57
C ILE A 46 28.22 24.95 3.99
N ASP A 47 29.37 24.31 4.12
CA ASP A 47 29.54 22.90 3.79
C ASP A 47 28.88 22.01 4.85
N LEU A 48 27.62 21.63 4.59
CA LEU A 48 26.89 20.64 5.39
C LEU A 48 27.26 19.19 5.03
N SER A 49 28.20 18.96 4.10
CA SER A 49 28.67 17.61 3.80
C SER A 49 29.45 17.02 4.98
N GLY A 50 30.03 17.86 5.86
CA GLY A 50 30.83 17.47 7.03
C GLY A 50 30.19 16.58 8.10
N ALA A 51 28.91 16.19 7.97
CA ALA A 51 28.33 15.08 8.73
C ALA A 51 28.71 13.71 8.11
N ILE A 52 29.99 13.52 7.76
CA ILE A 52 30.49 12.33 7.06
C ILE A 52 30.79 11.22 8.07
N ASN A 53 29.72 10.56 8.51
CA ASN A 53 29.72 9.13 8.90
C ASN A 53 28.32 8.52 8.90
N ALA A 54 27.29 9.28 8.47
CA ALA A 54 25.92 8.83 8.37
C ALA A 54 25.37 9.12 6.97
N THR A 55 25.24 8.09 6.16
CA THR A 55 24.45 8.17 4.92
C THR A 55 22.97 8.27 5.31
N ARG A 56 22.24 9.17 4.64
CA ARG A 56 20.80 9.40 4.85
C ARG A 56 20.03 8.49 3.89
N TYR A 57 19.19 7.61 4.41
CA TYR A 57 18.42 6.62 3.65
C TYR A 57 16.92 6.78 3.82
N GLY A 58 16.14 6.24 2.88
CA GLY A 58 14.81 5.72 3.18
C GLY A 58 14.84 4.92 4.48
N ASP A 59 13.74 4.88 5.24
CA ASP A 59 13.60 4.16 6.53
C ASP A 59 14.38 2.83 6.58
N VAL A 60 14.74 2.35 7.77
CA VAL A 60 15.75 1.30 8.07
C VAL A 60 15.63 0.00 7.22
N MET A 61 14.51 -0.24 6.55
CA MET A 61 14.34 -1.22 5.46
C MET A 61 15.37 -1.04 4.32
N GLY A 62 15.63 0.18 3.85
CA GLY A 62 16.60 0.47 2.78
C GLY A 62 18.05 0.11 3.18
N PRO A 63 18.53 0.57 4.36
CA PRO A 63 19.83 0.18 4.91
C PRO A 63 20.07 -1.32 5.05
N LYS A 64 19.05 -2.12 5.43
CA LYS A 64 19.18 -3.57 5.65
C LYS A 64 19.49 -4.35 4.38
N ASP A 65 18.70 -4.12 3.33
CA ASP A 65 18.88 -4.73 2.01
C ASP A 65 20.24 -4.33 1.42
N MET A 66 20.59 -3.04 1.55
CA MET A 66 21.86 -2.53 1.07
C MET A 66 23.06 -3.11 1.86
N MET A 67 22.95 -3.28 3.18
CA MET A 67 23.99 -3.91 3.98
C MET A 67 24.15 -5.40 3.66
N ALA A 68 23.05 -6.13 3.44
CA ALA A 68 23.11 -7.51 2.96
C ALA A 68 23.79 -7.60 1.58
N PHE A 69 23.48 -6.66 0.68
CA PHE A 69 24.17 -6.53 -0.61
C PHE A 69 25.67 -6.23 -0.42
N GLY A 70 26.00 -5.33 0.50
CA GLY A 70 27.35 -4.83 0.77
C GLY A 70 28.29 -5.83 1.43
N MET A 71 27.79 -6.65 2.34
CA MET A 71 28.61 -7.54 3.17
C MET A 71 28.69 -8.97 2.63
N CYS A 72 27.73 -9.39 1.79
CA CYS A 72 27.60 -10.77 1.35
C CYS A 72 27.47 -10.86 -0.17
N ASP A 73 28.07 -11.88 -0.78
CA ASP A 73 27.80 -12.30 -2.14
C ASP A 73 26.62 -13.31 -2.18
N PRO A 74 25.94 -13.50 -3.32
CA PRO A 74 24.87 -14.50 -3.43
C PRO A 74 25.34 -15.90 -3.03
N GLY A 75 24.53 -16.61 -2.24
CA GLY A 75 24.85 -17.93 -1.68
C GLY A 75 25.61 -17.90 -0.35
N GLU A 76 26.21 -16.77 0.04
CA GLU A 76 26.71 -16.57 1.41
C GLU A 76 25.56 -16.33 2.40
N GLY A 77 25.85 -16.28 3.70
CA GLY A 77 24.83 -16.22 4.75
C GLY A 77 24.97 -15.08 5.76
N ILE A 78 23.83 -14.64 6.29
CA ILE A 78 23.74 -13.72 7.45
C ILE A 78 23.08 -14.45 8.61
N MET A 79 23.74 -14.42 9.77
CA MET A 79 23.24 -14.98 11.01
C MET A 79 22.30 -14.01 11.70
N VAL A 80 21.16 -14.48 12.18
CA VAL A 80 20.19 -13.69 12.97
C VAL A 80 19.85 -14.40 14.28
N ILE A 81 19.89 -13.65 15.38
CA ILE A 81 19.47 -14.17 16.70
C ILE A 81 17.94 -14.13 16.78
N THR A 82 17.32 -15.28 17.06
CA THR A 82 15.86 -15.43 17.16
C THR A 82 15.38 -15.37 18.63
N PRO A 83 14.12 -14.97 18.89
CA PRO A 83 13.18 -14.39 17.94
C PRO A 83 13.61 -12.99 17.50
N THR A 84 13.24 -12.62 16.27
CA THR A 84 13.71 -11.41 15.60
C THR A 84 12.62 -10.70 14.81
N TYR A 85 12.95 -9.58 14.16
CA TYR A 85 11.99 -8.84 13.36
C TYR A 85 11.48 -9.67 12.17
N ILE A 86 10.15 -9.80 12.09
CA ILE A 86 9.41 -10.58 11.08
C ILE A 86 9.85 -10.35 9.62
N MET A 87 10.31 -9.15 9.25
CA MET A 87 10.69 -8.86 7.87
C MET A 87 12.17 -9.11 7.56
N PHE A 88 13.04 -9.42 8.54
CA PHE A 88 14.46 -9.70 8.25
C PHE A 88 14.70 -10.78 7.18
N PRO A 89 13.96 -11.91 7.14
CA PRO A 89 14.10 -12.88 6.06
C PRO A 89 13.84 -12.26 4.67
N HIS A 90 12.88 -11.35 4.57
CA HIS A 90 12.58 -10.68 3.31
C HIS A 90 13.62 -9.60 2.99
N ASP A 91 13.90 -8.72 3.95
CA ASP A 91 14.75 -7.54 3.77
C ASP A 91 16.21 -7.89 3.48
N LEU A 92 16.70 -9.00 4.05
CA LEU A 92 18.09 -9.42 3.89
C LEU A 92 18.30 -10.39 2.72
N CYS A 93 17.30 -11.22 2.40
CA CYS A 93 17.51 -12.35 1.48
C CYS A 93 16.90 -12.12 0.10
N ALA A 94 15.72 -11.50 0.01
CA ALA A 94 14.90 -11.55 -1.21
C ALA A 94 15.58 -10.96 -2.44
N ARG A 95 16.29 -9.84 -2.28
CA ARG A 95 17.04 -9.17 -3.37
C ARG A 95 18.52 -9.50 -3.36
N ALA A 96 19.11 -9.66 -2.17
CA ALA A 96 20.53 -9.89 -2.03
C ALA A 96 20.94 -11.33 -2.39
N GLY A 97 20.01 -12.30 -2.44
CA GLY A 97 20.31 -13.70 -2.73
C GLY A 97 21.16 -14.37 -1.64
N VAL A 98 21.03 -13.87 -0.40
CA VAL A 98 21.81 -14.30 0.78
C VAL A 98 20.96 -15.26 1.61
N SER A 99 21.58 -16.29 2.18
CA SER A 99 20.91 -17.26 3.05
C SER A 99 20.75 -16.74 4.48
N LEU A 100 19.57 -16.93 5.07
CA LEU A 100 19.34 -16.60 6.48
C LEU A 100 19.74 -17.77 7.38
N ILE A 101 20.67 -17.56 8.29
CA ILE A 101 21.11 -18.56 9.27
C ILE A 101 20.51 -18.18 10.62
N LYS A 102 19.68 -19.08 11.19
CA LYS A 102 19.03 -18.82 12.48
C LYS A 102 19.94 -19.24 13.63
N VAL A 103 20.14 -18.34 14.58
CA VAL A 103 20.72 -18.65 15.90
C VAL A 103 19.55 -18.69 16.87
N ASN A 104 19.32 -19.82 17.53
CA ASN A 104 18.17 -20.01 18.42
C ASN A 104 18.66 -20.19 19.87
N PRO A 105 18.71 -19.11 20.67
CA PRO A 105 19.08 -19.21 22.08
C PRO A 105 18.02 -19.99 22.86
N GLU A 106 18.46 -20.95 23.67
CA GLU A 106 17.60 -21.71 24.58
C GLU A 106 18.13 -21.63 26.02
N PRO A 107 17.38 -21.02 26.97
CA PRO A 107 16.11 -20.29 26.78
C PRO A 107 16.29 -18.96 26.02
N ILE A 108 15.23 -18.40 25.43
CA ILE A 108 15.26 -17.12 24.69
C ILE A 108 15.86 -15.99 25.55
N GLU A 109 15.57 -16.01 26.85
CA GLU A 109 16.01 -15.02 27.82
C GLU A 109 17.54 -15.00 28.02
N SER A 110 18.26 -16.07 27.66
CA SER A 110 19.72 -16.17 27.77
C SER A 110 20.46 -15.08 26.99
N GLN A 111 19.84 -14.51 25.96
CA GLN A 111 20.44 -13.44 25.17
C GLN A 111 20.45 -12.07 25.89
N PHE A 112 19.66 -11.92 26.96
CA PHE A 112 19.48 -10.65 27.69
C PHE A 112 20.04 -10.68 29.11
N ASP A 113 20.79 -11.72 29.46
CA ASP A 113 21.42 -11.89 30.76
C ASP A 113 22.94 -12.03 30.58
N GLU A 114 23.68 -11.29 31.39
CA GLU A 114 25.14 -11.25 31.35
C GLU A 114 25.76 -12.61 31.71
N LYS A 115 25.17 -13.33 32.68
CA LYS A 115 25.67 -14.65 33.10
C LYS A 115 25.49 -15.70 32.01
N SER A 116 24.51 -15.50 31.15
CA SER A 116 24.14 -16.41 30.06
C SER A 116 24.87 -16.11 28.74
N ALA A 117 25.71 -15.07 28.68
CA ALA A 117 26.48 -14.72 27.49
C ALA A 117 27.28 -15.91 26.90
N PRO A 118 27.97 -16.77 27.68
CA PRO A 118 28.66 -17.94 27.14
C PRO A 118 27.75 -18.93 26.41
N LEU A 119 26.52 -19.13 26.89
CA LEU A 119 25.52 -20.01 26.27
C LEU A 119 25.08 -19.45 24.91
N LEU A 120 24.85 -18.13 24.84
CA LEU A 120 24.53 -17.46 23.58
C LEU A 120 25.66 -17.65 22.54
N ILE A 121 26.92 -17.49 22.94
CA ILE A 121 28.07 -17.68 22.04
C ILE A 121 28.19 -19.14 21.59
N GLU A 122 27.86 -20.10 22.45
CA GLU A 122 27.82 -21.51 22.08
C GLU A 122 26.78 -21.78 20.99
N GLU A 123 25.57 -21.23 21.11
CA GLU A 123 24.52 -21.34 20.10
C GLU A 123 24.90 -20.65 18.78
N ILE A 124 25.52 -19.47 18.85
CA ILE A 124 26.08 -18.80 17.68
C ILE A 124 27.13 -19.70 17.02
N SER A 125 28.03 -20.31 17.81
CA SER A 125 29.07 -21.20 17.29
C SER A 125 28.47 -22.45 16.63
N ARG A 126 27.44 -23.05 17.23
CA ARG A 126 26.73 -24.20 16.64
C ARG A 126 26.07 -23.85 15.31
N ALA A 127 25.35 -22.74 15.25
CA ALA A 127 24.72 -22.26 14.02
C ALA A 127 25.75 -21.95 12.91
N TYR A 128 26.90 -21.37 13.27
CA TYR A 128 28.00 -21.13 12.34
C TYR A 128 28.57 -22.43 11.75
N ILE A 129 28.82 -23.44 12.60
CA ILE A 129 29.34 -24.74 12.15
C ILE A 129 28.33 -25.47 11.27
N ALA A 130 27.04 -25.44 11.63
CA ALA A 130 25.97 -26.04 10.85
C ALA A 130 25.86 -25.40 9.46
N ALA A 131 25.90 -24.06 9.37
CA ALA A 131 25.86 -23.36 8.10
C ALA A 131 27.03 -23.75 7.18
N LEU A 132 28.25 -23.87 7.72
CA LEU A 132 29.40 -24.32 6.95
C LEU A 132 29.25 -25.77 6.46
N ALA A 133 28.66 -26.65 7.27
CA ALA A 133 28.37 -28.03 6.86
C ALA A 133 27.36 -28.09 5.71
N ASP A 134 26.41 -27.14 5.68
CA ASP A 134 25.44 -26.97 4.58
C ASP A 134 26.02 -26.21 3.37
N GLY A 135 27.31 -25.88 3.38
CA GLY A 135 27.99 -25.16 2.30
C GLY A 135 27.70 -23.66 2.25
N ILE A 136 27.10 -23.08 3.29
CA ILE A 136 26.79 -21.66 3.39
C ILE A 136 27.89 -20.98 4.22
N VAL A 137 28.57 -19.99 3.64
CA VAL A 137 29.60 -19.23 4.35
C VAL A 137 28.96 -18.07 5.11
N PRO A 138 28.99 -18.04 6.45
CA PRO A 138 28.45 -16.92 7.23
C PRO A 138 29.40 -15.71 7.13
N LYS A 139 28.85 -14.53 6.80
CA LYS A 139 29.65 -13.30 6.59
C LYS A 139 29.28 -12.15 7.50
N ALA A 140 28.08 -12.17 8.06
CA ALA A 140 27.66 -11.18 9.04
C ALA A 140 26.74 -11.81 10.09
N LEU A 141 26.71 -11.19 11.26
CA LEU A 141 25.71 -11.43 12.30
C LEU A 141 24.91 -10.14 12.49
N LEU A 142 23.58 -10.24 12.38
CA LEU A 142 22.64 -9.17 12.62
C LEU A 142 21.87 -9.41 13.93
N LEU A 143 21.82 -8.38 14.75
CA LEU A 143 20.96 -8.34 15.94
C LEU A 143 20.13 -7.06 15.98
N CYS A 144 18.95 -7.13 16.57
CA CYS A 144 18.10 -5.96 16.86
C CYS A 144 18.32 -5.61 18.33
N ASN A 145 18.86 -4.42 18.63
CA ASN A 145 19.14 -4.00 20.01
C ASN A 145 18.70 -2.56 20.20
N PRO A 146 17.62 -2.29 20.94
CA PRO A 146 16.78 -3.23 21.68
C PRO A 146 16.02 -4.24 20.80
N SER A 147 15.82 -5.45 21.31
CA SER A 147 15.25 -6.58 20.58
C SER A 147 13.78 -6.38 20.25
N ASN A 148 13.42 -6.61 18.98
CA ASN A 148 12.07 -6.86 18.49
C ASN A 148 11.98 -8.33 18.11
N PRO A 149 11.15 -9.15 18.77
CA PRO A 149 9.93 -8.77 19.50
C PRO A 149 10.04 -8.70 21.04
N CYS A 150 11.21 -8.95 21.64
CA CYS A 150 11.30 -9.19 23.09
C CYS A 150 11.18 -7.94 23.97
N GLY A 151 11.47 -6.76 23.45
CA GLY A 151 11.42 -5.50 24.19
C GLY A 151 12.58 -5.36 25.19
N ARG A 152 13.70 -6.00 24.88
CA ARG A 152 14.83 -6.19 25.80
C ARG A 152 16.12 -5.68 25.20
N THR A 153 16.93 -5.06 26.04
CA THR A 153 18.29 -4.62 25.71
C THR A 153 19.28 -5.76 25.91
N TYR A 154 20.34 -5.77 25.10
CA TYR A 154 21.46 -6.68 25.30
C TYR A 154 22.44 -6.10 26.34
N PRO A 155 22.93 -6.90 27.30
CA PRO A 155 24.04 -6.50 28.16
C PRO A 155 25.28 -6.12 27.34
N SER A 156 26.05 -5.13 27.84
CA SER A 156 27.29 -4.68 27.19
C SER A 156 28.29 -5.83 27.01
N THR A 157 28.41 -6.71 27.99
CA THR A 157 29.29 -7.89 27.93
C THR A 157 28.88 -8.87 26.85
N SER A 158 27.58 -9.18 26.72
CA SER A 158 27.07 -10.01 25.62
C SER A 158 27.40 -9.41 24.25
N LEU A 159 27.25 -8.09 24.08
CA LEU A 159 27.59 -7.41 22.82
C LEU A 159 29.09 -7.50 22.49
N VAL A 160 29.97 -7.36 23.49
CA VAL A 160 31.43 -7.51 23.30
C VAL A 160 31.79 -8.95 22.94
N GLU A 161 31.16 -9.95 23.56
CA GLU A 161 31.39 -11.36 23.22
C GLU A 161 30.92 -11.70 21.80
N ILE A 162 29.78 -11.16 21.36
CA ILE A 162 29.30 -11.30 19.97
C ILE A 162 30.28 -10.64 19.00
N ALA A 163 30.74 -9.41 19.29
CA ALA A 163 31.72 -8.71 18.48
C ALA A 163 33.04 -9.48 18.38
N ARG A 164 33.48 -10.07 19.50
CA ARG A 164 34.66 -10.94 19.56
C ARG A 164 34.50 -12.15 18.66
N PHE A 165 33.37 -12.85 18.75
CA PHE A 165 33.07 -14.00 17.89
C PHE A 165 33.13 -13.60 16.41
N CYS A 166 32.46 -12.50 16.05
CA CYS A 166 32.43 -12.01 14.67
C CYS A 166 33.84 -11.71 14.14
N GLY A 167 34.67 -10.98 14.90
CA GLY A 167 36.03 -10.69 14.46
C GLY A 167 36.93 -11.92 14.36
N GLN A 168 36.81 -12.89 15.28
CA GLN A 168 37.53 -14.18 15.20
C GLN A 168 37.13 -15.03 13.98
N LYS A 169 35.88 -14.90 13.52
CA LYS A 169 35.37 -15.59 12.32
C LYS A 169 35.45 -14.74 11.05
N ASN A 170 36.06 -13.56 11.12
CA ASN A 170 36.15 -12.62 10.00
C ASN A 170 34.75 -12.30 9.41
N MET A 171 33.79 -12.03 10.30
CA MET A 171 32.41 -11.65 10.01
C MET A 171 32.11 -10.22 10.45
N HIS A 172 31.20 -9.55 9.74
CA HIS A 172 30.66 -8.27 10.16
C HIS A 172 29.68 -8.41 11.33
N LEU A 173 29.67 -7.43 12.24
CA LEU A 173 28.60 -7.28 13.23
C LEU A 173 27.70 -6.11 12.83
N LEU A 174 26.41 -6.38 12.59
CA LEU A 174 25.41 -5.37 12.28
C LEU A 174 24.38 -5.29 13.42
N SER A 175 24.15 -4.10 13.95
CA SER A 175 23.12 -3.86 14.96
C SER A 175 22.04 -2.94 14.42
N ASP A 176 20.79 -3.40 14.44
CA ASP A 176 19.61 -2.57 14.23
C ASP A 176 19.19 -1.95 15.57
N GLU A 177 19.50 -0.67 15.77
CA GLU A 177 19.26 0.08 16.99
C GLU A 177 18.07 1.04 16.88
N ILE A 178 17.12 0.76 15.98
CA ILE A 178 15.94 1.62 15.73
C ILE A 178 15.08 1.94 16.97
N TYR A 179 15.22 1.16 18.05
CA TYR A 179 14.51 1.36 19.32
C TYR A 179 15.40 1.95 20.44
N ALA A 180 16.61 2.42 20.13
CA ALA A 180 17.60 2.86 21.12
C ALA A 180 17.06 3.87 22.15
N MET A 181 16.17 4.79 21.73
CA MET A 181 15.65 5.84 22.60
C MET A 181 14.37 5.46 23.34
N SER A 182 13.83 4.26 23.11
CA SER A 182 12.61 3.74 23.74
C SER A 182 12.84 3.05 25.09
N THR A 183 13.98 3.33 25.73
CA THR A 183 14.47 2.60 26.91
C THR A 183 14.05 3.28 28.20
N PHE A 184 13.66 2.49 29.20
CA PHE A 184 13.23 2.96 30.53
C PHE A 184 13.81 2.06 31.63
N ALA A 185 13.98 2.63 32.83
CA ALA A 185 14.74 2.02 33.92
C ALA A 185 13.84 1.41 35.01
N GLY A 186 14.46 0.66 35.94
CA GLY A 186 13.79 0.19 37.16
C GLY A 186 12.75 -0.91 36.93
N ILE A 187 12.87 -1.67 35.83
CA ILE A 187 12.11 -2.90 35.60
C ILE A 187 12.98 -4.08 36.04
N THR A 188 12.36 -5.05 36.71
CA THR A 188 13.01 -6.30 37.13
C THR A 188 12.47 -7.49 36.34
N ASP A 189 13.29 -8.52 36.21
CA ASP A 189 12.86 -9.84 35.73
C ASP A 189 12.10 -10.63 36.82
N ALA A 190 11.80 -11.90 36.52
CA ALA A 190 11.12 -12.81 37.43
C ALA A 190 11.93 -13.15 38.70
N ASP A 191 13.26 -13.05 38.63
CA ASP A 191 14.18 -13.32 39.75
C ASP A 191 14.47 -12.04 40.56
N GLY A 192 13.84 -10.91 40.21
CA GLY A 192 14.03 -9.62 40.87
C GLY A 192 15.30 -8.89 40.45
N GLN A 193 16.02 -9.35 39.43
CA GLN A 193 17.20 -8.65 38.91
C GLN A 193 16.78 -7.50 38.00
N THR A 194 17.45 -6.35 38.13
CA THR A 194 17.16 -5.18 37.29
C THR A 194 17.61 -5.43 35.86
N LEU A 195 16.76 -5.11 34.90
CA LEU A 195 17.07 -5.28 33.49
C LEU A 195 18.21 -4.35 33.05
N PRO A 196 19.16 -4.81 32.21
CA PRO A 196 20.34 -4.04 31.84
C PRO A 196 19.95 -2.76 31.08
N PRO A 197 20.64 -1.63 31.26
CA PRO A 197 20.37 -0.43 30.46
C PRO A 197 20.72 -0.68 28.98
N PHE A 198 20.21 0.18 28.09
CA PHE A 198 20.62 0.13 26.70
C PHE A 198 22.09 0.51 26.53
N THR A 199 22.80 -0.33 25.78
CA THR A 199 24.18 -0.09 25.35
C THR A 199 24.21 -0.20 23.84
N SER A 200 24.77 0.80 23.16
CA SER A 200 24.93 0.76 21.70
C SER A 200 26.17 -0.06 21.34
N VAL A 201 26.14 -0.80 20.22
CA VAL A 201 27.34 -1.45 19.67
C VAL A 201 28.43 -0.44 19.30
N LEU A 202 28.07 0.84 19.09
CA LEU A 202 29.04 1.89 18.82
C LEU A 202 29.93 2.21 20.02
N SER A 203 29.53 1.87 21.26
CA SER A 203 30.36 2.06 22.45
C SER A 203 31.40 0.94 22.66
N ILE A 204 31.37 -0.12 21.84
CA ILE A 204 32.36 -1.21 21.91
C ILE A 204 33.72 -0.65 21.51
N GLN A 205 34.69 -0.78 22.41
CA GLN A 205 36.07 -0.40 22.16
C GLN A 205 36.81 -1.47 21.36
N ASP A 206 37.78 -1.03 20.56
CA ASP A 206 38.62 -1.93 19.79
C ASP A 206 39.51 -2.76 20.72
N ASP A 207 39.56 -4.07 20.50
CA ASP A 207 40.46 -5.00 21.21
C ASP A 207 40.92 -6.11 20.23
N PRO A 208 41.80 -5.77 19.27
CA PRO A 208 42.25 -6.70 18.24
C PRO A 208 42.90 -7.98 18.79
N PRO A 209 43.71 -7.96 19.87
CA PRO A 209 44.25 -9.19 20.46
C PRO A 209 43.18 -10.20 20.88
N ARG A 210 42.00 -9.75 21.31
CA ARG A 210 40.88 -10.63 21.64
C ARG A 210 39.99 -10.95 20.44
N GLY A 211 40.14 -10.23 19.34
CA GLY A 211 39.33 -10.36 18.13
C GLY A 211 38.13 -9.42 18.09
N VAL A 212 38.11 -8.35 18.89
CA VAL A 212 37.08 -7.29 18.78
C VAL A 212 37.62 -6.23 17.83
N LEU A 213 36.97 -6.08 16.68
CA LEU A 213 37.43 -5.23 15.58
C LEU A 213 36.40 -4.15 15.30
N ALA A 214 36.56 -2.97 15.91
CA ALA A 214 35.57 -1.89 15.87
C ALA A 214 35.28 -1.39 14.44
N GLU A 215 36.22 -1.56 13.50
CA GLU A 215 36.06 -1.25 12.08
C GLU A 215 34.94 -2.07 11.42
N ASN A 216 34.71 -3.30 11.85
CA ASN A 216 33.73 -4.23 11.27
C ASN A 216 32.40 -4.29 12.05
N ILE A 217 32.20 -3.33 12.95
CA ILE A 217 30.95 -3.16 13.70
C ILE A 217 30.16 -2.01 13.07
N HIS A 218 28.90 -2.28 12.78
CA HIS A 218 28.01 -1.39 12.05
C HIS A 218 26.71 -1.19 12.84
N CYS A 219 26.20 0.03 12.86
CA CYS A 219 24.94 0.36 13.51
C CYS A 219 23.97 0.96 12.49
N MET A 220 22.72 0.51 12.54
CA MET A 220 21.61 1.11 11.81
C MET A 220 20.66 1.79 12.78
N TYR A 221 20.18 2.95 12.41
CA TYR A 221 19.19 3.72 13.17
C TYR A 221 18.13 4.29 12.23
N GLY A 222 16.99 4.74 12.78
CA GLY A 222 15.98 5.44 12.01
C GLY A 222 14.96 6.18 12.87
N ALA A 223 14.34 7.20 12.30
CA ALA A 223 13.40 8.07 13.02
C ALA A 223 11.99 7.46 13.18
N SER A 224 11.76 6.27 12.62
CA SER A 224 10.42 5.69 12.47
C SER A 224 9.76 5.25 13.78
N LYS A 225 10.56 4.90 14.78
CA LYS A 225 10.06 4.33 16.04
C LYS A 225 10.15 5.35 17.18
N ASP A 226 11.36 5.77 17.50
CA ASP A 226 11.61 6.69 18.62
C ASP A 226 10.95 8.06 18.42
N PHE A 227 10.91 8.58 17.18
CA PHE A 227 10.30 9.87 16.85
C PHE A 227 8.93 9.76 16.17
N GLY A 228 8.45 8.54 15.89
CA GLY A 228 7.19 8.31 15.18
C GLY A 228 7.17 8.85 13.73
N CYS A 229 8.33 9.15 13.13
CA CYS A 229 8.44 9.78 11.82
C CYS A 229 8.56 8.78 10.67
N GLY A 230 7.85 7.65 10.73
CA GLY A 230 8.00 6.54 9.76
C GLY A 230 7.68 6.92 8.31
N GLY A 231 6.83 7.93 8.11
CA GLY A 231 6.49 8.47 6.79
C GLY A 231 7.59 9.35 6.18
N LEU A 232 8.51 9.90 6.98
CA LEU A 232 9.61 10.73 6.47
C LEU A 232 10.72 9.90 5.80
N ARG A 233 10.70 8.58 6.02
CA ARG A 233 11.65 7.61 5.49
C ARG A 233 13.10 8.03 5.81
N LEU A 234 13.42 8.13 7.09
CA LEU A 234 14.76 8.52 7.57
C LEU A 234 15.45 7.33 8.25
N GLY A 235 16.43 6.76 7.56
CA GLY A 235 17.35 5.74 8.04
C GLY A 235 18.79 6.29 8.06
N PHE A 236 19.60 5.76 8.95
CA PHE A 236 21.00 6.10 9.14
C PHE A 236 21.81 4.81 9.26
N LEU A 237 22.96 4.77 8.59
CA LEU A 237 23.97 3.73 8.74
C LEU A 237 25.23 4.37 9.28
N VAL A 238 25.75 3.84 10.38
CA VAL A 238 27.04 4.22 10.95
C VAL A 238 27.99 3.04 10.77
N THR A 239 29.08 3.27 10.05
CA THR A 239 30.12 2.26 9.81
C THR A 239 31.50 2.92 9.89
N ARG A 240 32.45 2.20 10.50
CA ARG A 240 33.87 2.59 10.53
C ARG A 240 34.69 1.93 9.41
N ASN A 241 34.09 1.00 8.66
CA ASN A 241 34.72 0.35 7.51
C ASN A 241 34.62 1.27 6.29
N GLU A 242 35.69 2.02 6.01
CA GLU A 242 35.75 2.97 4.89
C GLU A 242 35.49 2.29 3.55
N LEU A 243 36.03 1.09 3.35
CA LEU A 243 35.87 0.35 2.09
C LEU A 243 34.41 -0.04 1.85
N LEU A 244 33.71 -0.48 2.89
CA LEU A 244 32.28 -0.77 2.86
C LEU A 244 31.45 0.50 2.67
N TRP A 245 31.79 1.59 3.36
CA TRP A 245 31.10 2.87 3.17
C TRP A 245 31.19 3.36 1.72
N ARG A 246 32.39 3.35 1.13
CA ARG A 246 32.63 3.80 -0.25
C ARG A 246 31.91 2.91 -1.27
N SER A 247 31.89 1.60 -1.05
CA SER A 247 31.24 0.64 -1.94
C SER A 247 29.70 0.76 -1.91
N LEU A 248 29.16 1.12 -0.74
CA LEU A 248 27.72 1.30 -0.53
C LEU A 248 27.20 2.69 -0.92
N ARG A 249 28.03 3.74 -0.87
CA ARG A 249 27.62 5.13 -1.16
C ARG A 249 26.88 5.29 -2.49
N ARG A 250 27.24 4.51 -3.52
CA ARG A 250 26.56 4.56 -4.83
C ARG A 250 25.16 3.93 -4.81
N LEU A 251 24.92 2.95 -3.93
CA LEU A 251 23.61 2.31 -3.76
C LEU A 251 22.61 3.22 -3.03
N VAL A 252 23.08 4.23 -2.31
CA VAL A 252 22.25 5.24 -1.64
C VAL A 252 21.37 5.99 -2.64
N LEU A 253 21.81 6.15 -3.90
CA LEU A 253 21.02 6.81 -4.96
C LEU A 253 19.62 6.22 -5.13
N PHE A 254 19.47 4.90 -4.94
CA PHE A 254 18.17 4.22 -5.08
C PHE A 254 17.24 4.43 -3.88
N THR A 255 17.76 4.97 -2.78
CA THR A 255 17.06 5.12 -1.51
C THR A 255 17.23 6.52 -0.91
N TRP A 256 17.55 7.52 -1.75
CA TRP A 256 17.84 8.87 -1.29
C TRP A 256 16.63 9.45 -0.53
N VAL A 257 16.89 9.98 0.67
CA VAL A 257 15.92 10.73 1.45
C VAL A 257 15.50 12.01 0.72
N SER A 258 14.22 12.32 0.76
CA SER A 258 13.73 13.63 0.31
C SER A 258 14.51 14.79 0.96
N THR A 259 14.90 15.78 0.15
CA THR A 259 15.54 17.01 0.63
C THR A 259 14.68 17.71 1.68
N PHE A 260 13.36 17.65 1.53
CA PHE A 260 12.41 18.17 2.52
C PHE A 260 12.51 17.42 3.85
N SER A 261 12.38 16.08 3.85
CA SER A 261 12.48 15.27 5.08
C SER A 261 13.80 15.52 5.81
N THR A 262 14.87 15.65 5.02
CA THR A 262 16.22 15.93 5.48
C THR A 262 16.33 17.31 6.14
N ALA A 263 15.85 18.37 5.48
CA ALA A 263 15.86 19.73 6.02
C ALA A 263 15.01 19.83 7.29
N PHE A 264 13.77 19.33 7.25
CA PHE A 264 12.87 19.30 8.39
C PHE A 264 13.51 18.63 9.61
N PHE A 265 14.02 17.40 9.42
CA PHE A 265 14.55 16.63 10.55
C PHE A 265 15.88 17.20 11.06
N THR A 266 16.70 17.80 10.19
CA THR A 266 17.91 18.52 10.61
C THR A 266 17.56 19.72 11.49
N HIS A 267 16.59 20.55 11.08
CA HIS A 267 16.14 21.67 11.90
C HIS A 267 15.57 21.22 13.24
N PHE A 268 14.81 20.11 13.26
CA PHE A 268 14.31 19.54 14.50
C PHE A 268 15.45 19.04 15.41
N LEU A 269 16.44 18.34 14.86
CA LEU A 269 17.58 17.82 15.64
C LEU A 269 18.51 18.92 16.18
N LEU A 270 18.60 20.07 15.51
CA LEU A 270 19.38 21.22 15.96
C LEU A 270 18.75 21.93 17.18
N ASP A 271 17.45 21.75 17.41
CA ASP A 271 16.78 22.20 18.63
C ASP A 271 16.94 21.15 19.73
N GLU A 272 18.13 21.12 20.34
CA GLU A 272 18.48 20.15 21.39
C GLU A 272 17.51 20.19 22.58
N GLU A 273 16.96 21.36 22.90
CA GLU A 273 15.99 21.51 23.98
C GLU A 273 14.65 20.84 23.62
N ALA A 274 14.14 21.06 22.40
CA ALA A 274 12.94 20.38 21.92
C ALA A 274 13.13 18.87 21.83
N VAL A 275 14.28 18.40 21.32
CA VAL A 275 14.61 16.97 21.26
C VAL A 275 14.68 16.37 22.66
N GLY A 276 15.36 17.04 23.59
CA GLY A 276 15.47 16.60 24.99
C GLY A 276 14.09 16.49 25.67
N ARG A 277 13.23 17.50 25.49
CA ARG A 277 11.84 17.47 25.99
C ARG A 277 11.03 16.35 25.35
N HIS A 278 11.15 16.16 24.04
CA HIS A 278 10.46 15.09 23.31
C HIS A 278 10.83 13.71 23.85
N LEU A 279 12.13 13.40 23.93
CA LEU A 279 12.61 12.10 24.39
C LEU A 279 12.25 11.82 25.84
N LYS A 280 12.28 12.85 26.70
CA LYS A 280 11.82 12.73 28.09
C LYS A 280 10.34 12.35 28.16
N ILE A 281 9.48 13.11 27.50
CA ILE A 281 8.02 12.87 27.49
C ILE A 281 7.71 11.50 26.84
N TYR A 282 8.42 11.15 25.77
CA TYR A 282 8.28 9.87 25.08
C TYR A 282 8.53 8.70 26.03
N ARG A 283 9.68 8.70 26.73
CA ARG A 283 10.04 7.63 27.69
C ARG A 283 9.10 7.57 28.89
N GLU A 284 8.73 8.72 29.46
CA GLU A 284 7.77 8.78 30.58
C GLU A 284 6.41 8.17 30.20
N ARG A 285 5.90 8.51 29.01
CA ARG A 285 4.62 7.96 28.51
C ARG A 285 4.72 6.48 28.19
N LEU A 286 5.82 6.07 27.57
CA LEU A 286 6.09 4.68 27.21
C LEU A 286 6.15 3.81 28.47
N GLU A 287 6.91 4.23 29.49
CA GLU A 287 7.02 3.53 30.77
C GLU A 287 5.66 3.46 31.48
N ALA A 288 4.93 4.58 31.56
CA ALA A 288 3.61 4.61 32.20
C ALA A 288 2.62 3.64 31.53
N GLN A 289 2.65 3.57 30.19
CA GLN A 289 1.80 2.66 29.43
C GLN A 289 2.23 1.19 29.58
N TYR A 290 3.54 0.92 29.62
CA TYR A 290 4.09 -0.40 29.90
C TYR A 290 3.66 -0.90 31.30
N ARG A 291 3.77 -0.05 32.33
CA ARG A 291 3.37 -0.40 33.70
C ARG A 291 1.88 -0.70 33.80
N LEU A 292 1.03 0.10 33.17
CA LEU A 292 -0.41 -0.16 33.08
C LEU A 292 -0.71 -1.50 32.40
N THR A 293 -0.09 -1.74 31.23
CA THR A 293 -0.31 -2.96 30.44
C THR A 293 0.11 -4.20 31.22
N THR A 294 1.30 -4.19 31.82
CA THR A 294 1.81 -5.31 32.61
C THR A 294 1.03 -5.56 33.88
N GLN A 295 0.52 -4.51 34.54
CA GLN A 295 -0.40 -4.65 35.67
C GLN A 295 -1.67 -5.39 35.23
N LEU A 296 -2.32 -4.95 34.15
CA LEU A 296 -3.54 -5.57 33.63
C LEU A 296 -3.32 -7.02 33.19
N LEU A 297 -2.18 -7.33 32.58
CA LEU A 297 -1.80 -8.70 32.22
C LEU A 297 -1.64 -9.58 33.47
N LYS A 298 -1.01 -9.08 34.55
CA LYS A 298 -0.89 -9.79 35.83
C LYS A 298 -2.25 -10.05 36.46
N GLU A 299 -3.10 -9.02 36.54
CA GLU A 299 -4.46 -9.11 37.09
C GLU A 299 -5.32 -10.12 36.30
N SER A 300 -5.07 -10.24 35.00
CA SER A 300 -5.75 -11.18 34.11
C SER A 300 -5.12 -12.58 34.06
N GLY A 301 -4.03 -12.82 34.80
CA GLY A 301 -3.32 -14.11 34.80
C GLY A 301 -2.67 -14.46 33.45
N ILE A 302 -2.34 -13.48 32.62
CA ILE A 302 -1.69 -13.67 31.31
C ILE A 302 -0.17 -13.53 31.49
N PRO A 303 0.62 -14.61 31.32
CA PRO A 303 2.07 -14.54 31.50
C PRO A 303 2.74 -13.71 30.39
N PHE A 304 3.82 -13.01 30.74
CA PHE A 304 4.62 -12.23 29.79
C PHE A 304 6.08 -12.16 30.20
N VAL A 305 6.94 -11.82 29.23
CA VAL A 305 8.37 -11.56 29.43
C VAL A 305 8.54 -10.08 29.77
N PRO A 306 9.12 -9.72 30.92
CA PRO A 306 9.40 -8.33 31.26
C PRO A 306 10.29 -7.66 30.20
N ALA A 307 9.94 -6.43 29.84
CA ALA A 307 10.62 -5.60 28.84
C ALA A 307 11.03 -4.26 29.47
N ASN A 308 12.15 -3.70 29.01
CA ASN A 308 12.65 -2.38 29.42
C ASN A 308 12.85 -1.44 28.23
N SER A 309 12.40 -1.84 27.05
CA SER A 309 12.52 -1.07 25.83
C SER A 309 11.52 -1.50 24.77
N GLY A 310 11.40 -0.71 23.71
CA GLY A 310 10.58 -1.02 22.55
C GLY A 310 9.12 -0.71 22.82
N VAL A 311 8.28 -0.94 21.81
CA VAL A 311 6.84 -0.61 21.86
C VAL A 311 5.96 -1.84 22.01
N PHE A 312 6.55 -2.95 22.41
CA PHE A 312 5.92 -4.26 22.50
C PHE A 312 6.37 -5.06 23.72
N ILE A 313 5.56 -6.04 24.09
CA ILE A 313 5.81 -7.03 25.15
C ILE A 313 5.55 -8.41 24.55
N PHE A 314 6.39 -9.38 24.90
CA PHE A 314 6.19 -10.77 24.48
C PHE A 314 5.36 -11.50 25.54
N ILE A 315 4.13 -11.88 25.21
CA ILE A 315 3.22 -12.62 26.10
C ILE A 315 3.30 -14.13 25.81
N LYS A 316 3.10 -14.97 26.82
CA LYS A 316 3.16 -16.43 26.70
C LYS A 316 1.76 -17.03 26.87
N LEU A 317 1.20 -17.50 25.77
CA LEU A 317 -0.11 -18.16 25.66
C LEU A 317 0.02 -19.67 25.39
N THR A 318 1.13 -20.30 25.79
CA THR A 318 1.40 -21.73 25.57
C THR A 318 0.28 -22.63 26.09
N ALA A 319 -0.36 -22.27 27.21
CA ALA A 319 -1.47 -23.03 27.81
C ALA A 319 -2.76 -23.07 26.95
N TRP A 320 -2.86 -22.25 25.90
CA TRP A 320 -4.04 -22.14 25.03
C TRP A 320 -3.79 -22.60 23.59
N LEU A 321 -2.60 -23.14 23.29
CA LEU A 321 -2.22 -23.54 21.93
C LEU A 321 -2.98 -24.74 21.39
N ASP A 322 -3.47 -25.62 22.26
CA ASP A 322 -4.19 -26.85 21.87
C ASP A 322 -5.62 -26.57 21.39
N HIS A 323 -6.03 -25.30 21.38
CA HIS A 323 -7.32 -24.90 20.86
C HIS A 323 -7.51 -25.36 19.40
N GLY A 324 -8.59 -26.12 19.17
CA GLY A 324 -8.99 -26.58 17.85
C GLY A 324 -8.15 -27.72 17.28
N GLU A 325 -7.23 -28.33 18.03
CA GLU A 325 -6.42 -29.47 17.53
C GLU A 325 -7.25 -30.68 17.11
N HIS A 326 -8.48 -30.81 17.63
CA HIS A 326 -9.40 -31.92 17.31
C HIS A 326 -10.46 -31.52 16.26
N SER A 327 -10.41 -30.30 15.72
CA SER A 327 -11.30 -29.85 14.66
C SER A 327 -10.83 -30.34 13.29
N ALA A 328 -11.78 -30.67 12.40
CA ALA A 328 -11.50 -31.23 11.07
C ALA A 328 -10.79 -30.25 10.12
N GLU A 329 -10.77 -28.95 10.46
CA GLU A 329 -10.15 -27.88 9.68
C GLU A 329 -8.74 -27.57 10.23
N ARG A 330 -7.75 -28.34 9.76
CA ARG A 330 -6.32 -28.12 10.11
C ARG A 330 -5.69 -27.05 9.23
N ASP A 331 -6.21 -25.83 9.23
CA ASP A 331 -5.60 -24.71 8.51
C ASP A 331 -4.68 -23.90 9.44
N GLY A 332 -3.38 -23.85 9.10
CA GLY A 332 -2.35 -23.07 9.82
C GLY A 332 -1.76 -23.73 11.08
N SER A 333 -0.70 -23.10 11.61
CA SER A 333 -0.01 -23.50 12.84
C SER A 333 -0.89 -23.35 14.09
N ARG A 334 -0.45 -23.93 15.23
CA ARG A 334 -1.13 -23.76 16.53
C ARG A 334 -1.25 -22.29 16.94
N GLU A 335 -0.19 -21.51 16.75
CA GLU A 335 -0.21 -20.09 17.08
C GLU A 335 -1.11 -19.27 16.16
N MET A 336 -1.11 -19.56 14.85
CA MET A 336 -1.96 -18.87 13.88
C MET A 336 -3.45 -19.14 14.14
N ARG A 337 -3.81 -20.37 14.53
CA ARG A 337 -5.19 -20.70 14.92
C ARG A 337 -5.63 -19.92 16.15
N LEU A 338 -4.79 -19.85 17.18
CA LEU A 338 -5.09 -19.06 18.37
C LEU A 338 -5.18 -17.55 18.04
N CYS A 339 -4.28 -17.03 17.22
CA CYS A 339 -4.34 -15.64 16.72
C CYS A 339 -5.66 -15.34 16.00
N ARG A 340 -6.07 -16.21 15.07
CA ARG A 340 -7.33 -16.08 14.33
C ARG A 340 -8.54 -16.11 15.26
N TYR A 341 -8.54 -17.02 16.23
CA TYR A 341 -9.59 -17.08 17.26
C TYR A 341 -9.66 -15.78 18.08
N LEU A 342 -8.54 -15.30 18.61
CA LEU A 342 -8.48 -14.07 19.41
C LEU A 342 -8.90 -12.84 18.58
N LEU A 343 -8.55 -12.82 17.29
CA LEU A 343 -8.99 -11.76 16.38
C LEU A 343 -10.51 -11.77 16.18
N HIS A 344 -11.12 -12.93 15.95
CA HIS A 344 -12.56 -13.02 15.72
C HIS A 344 -13.40 -12.83 17.00
N GLU A 345 -13.02 -13.49 18.09
CA GLU A 345 -13.83 -13.49 19.32
C GLU A 345 -13.53 -12.31 20.24
N ALA A 346 -12.26 -11.91 20.37
CA ALA A 346 -11.86 -10.80 21.24
C ALA A 346 -11.73 -9.47 20.47
N GLY A 347 -11.61 -9.50 19.14
CA GLY A 347 -11.24 -8.32 18.36
C GLY A 347 -9.81 -7.85 18.66
N VAL A 348 -8.94 -8.75 19.14
CA VAL A 348 -7.56 -8.44 19.56
C VAL A 348 -6.59 -9.17 18.63
N PHE A 349 -5.80 -8.40 17.89
CA PHE A 349 -4.72 -8.95 17.08
C PHE A 349 -3.42 -9.01 17.89
N LEU A 350 -2.79 -10.18 17.90
CA LEU A 350 -1.46 -10.41 18.45
C LEU A 350 -0.59 -11.02 17.37
N SER A 351 0.67 -10.60 17.24
CA SER A 351 1.56 -11.22 16.25
C SER A 351 2.09 -12.56 16.80
N PRO A 352 1.84 -13.70 16.13
CA PRO A 352 2.43 -14.99 16.50
C PRO A 352 3.96 -14.94 16.56
N GLY A 353 4.55 -15.64 17.53
CA GLY A 353 5.98 -15.74 17.75
C GLY A 353 6.69 -16.46 16.60
N GLU A 354 6.03 -17.42 15.96
CA GLU A 354 6.53 -18.13 14.78
C GLU A 354 6.86 -17.19 13.61
N LEU A 355 6.11 -16.08 13.46
CA LEU A 355 6.40 -15.07 12.44
C LEU A 355 7.68 -14.30 12.77
N SER A 356 8.02 -14.21 14.05
CA SER A 356 9.29 -13.65 14.53
C SER A 356 10.39 -14.71 14.62
N LEU A 357 10.20 -15.87 13.97
CA LEU A 357 11.11 -17.02 14.00
C LEU A 357 11.37 -17.59 15.40
N SER A 358 10.45 -17.39 16.34
CA SER A 358 10.59 -17.99 17.68
C SER A 358 10.52 -19.51 17.59
N THR A 359 11.44 -20.20 18.26
CA THR A 359 11.42 -21.67 18.42
C THR A 359 10.55 -22.10 19.60
N VAL A 360 10.16 -21.18 20.48
CA VAL A 360 9.33 -21.46 21.67
C VAL A 360 7.85 -21.24 21.33
N PRO A 361 7.03 -22.30 21.27
CA PRO A 361 5.62 -22.15 20.92
C PRO A 361 4.81 -21.40 21.98
N GLY A 362 3.85 -20.61 21.50
CA GLY A 362 2.89 -19.88 22.31
C GLY A 362 3.36 -18.51 22.72
N CYS A 363 4.43 -18.00 22.16
CA CYS A 363 4.80 -16.62 22.38
C CYS A 363 4.10 -15.70 21.37
N PHE A 364 3.62 -14.54 21.83
CA PHE A 364 2.91 -13.58 20.99
C PHE A 364 3.42 -12.17 21.30
N ARG A 365 3.67 -11.38 20.25
CA ARG A 365 4.04 -9.97 20.41
C ARG A 365 2.79 -9.11 20.53
N LEU A 366 2.65 -8.45 21.68
CA LEU A 366 1.63 -7.45 21.97
C LEU A 366 2.23 -6.06 21.86
N VAL A 367 1.65 -5.18 21.05
CA VAL A 367 2.04 -3.75 20.96
C VAL A 367 1.23 -2.97 21.99
N TYR A 368 1.90 -2.28 22.91
CA TYR A 368 1.22 -1.65 24.05
C TYR A 368 1.05 -0.13 23.93
N THR A 369 1.53 0.47 22.83
CA THR A 369 1.58 1.93 22.61
C THR A 369 0.37 2.51 21.87
N ASP A 370 -0.74 1.77 21.83
CA ASP A 370 -2.02 2.30 21.36
C ASP A 370 -2.62 3.28 22.38
N LYS A 371 -3.77 3.91 22.08
CA LYS A 371 -4.43 4.84 22.98
C LYS A 371 -4.66 4.19 24.35
N ARG A 372 -4.32 4.93 25.40
CA ARG A 372 -4.38 4.48 26.80
C ARG A 372 -5.75 3.94 27.20
N GLU A 373 -6.82 4.50 26.64
CA GLU A 373 -8.21 4.09 26.88
C GLU A 373 -8.58 2.72 26.26
N TYR A 374 -7.88 2.29 25.22
CA TYR A 374 -8.14 1.00 24.55
C TYR A 374 -7.46 -0.17 25.24
N MET A 375 -6.34 0.05 25.93
CA MET A 375 -5.54 -1.03 26.51
C MET A 375 -6.29 -1.86 27.57
N PRO A 376 -7.02 -1.26 28.54
CA PRO A 376 -7.83 -2.03 29.49
C PRO A 376 -8.91 -2.87 28.79
N ILE A 377 -9.56 -2.30 27.76
CA ILE A 377 -10.61 -2.98 27.01
C ILE A 377 -10.02 -4.17 26.24
N ALA A 378 -8.87 -3.98 25.60
CA ALA A 378 -8.19 -5.03 24.84
C ALA A 378 -7.77 -6.19 25.74
N ILE A 379 -7.15 -5.91 26.89
CA ILE A 379 -6.72 -6.96 27.82
C ILE A 379 -7.93 -7.66 28.45
N GLN A 380 -8.99 -6.94 28.80
CA GLN A 380 -10.22 -7.54 29.32
C GLN A 380 -10.86 -8.49 28.30
N ARG A 381 -10.96 -8.08 27.02
CA ARG A 381 -11.49 -8.94 25.95
C ARG A 381 -10.61 -10.15 25.70
N LEU A 382 -9.29 -9.96 25.69
CA LEU A 382 -8.31 -11.03 25.56
C LEU A 382 -8.47 -12.06 26.69
N ALA A 383 -8.49 -11.59 27.95
CA ALA A 383 -8.65 -12.43 29.13
C ALA A 383 -9.96 -13.23 29.09
N LYS A 384 -11.07 -12.56 28.72
CA LYS A 384 -12.37 -13.22 28.58
C LYS A 384 -12.33 -14.35 27.55
N ALA A 385 -11.80 -14.09 26.36
CA ALA A 385 -11.71 -15.10 25.30
C ALA A 385 -10.81 -16.28 25.72
N LEU A 386 -9.69 -16.01 26.39
CA LEU A 386 -8.80 -17.05 26.92
C LEU A 386 -9.47 -17.90 28.01
N GLU A 387 -10.36 -17.32 28.82
CA GLU A 387 -11.11 -18.06 29.83
C GLU A 387 -12.21 -18.93 29.20
N GLU A 388 -12.90 -18.43 28.17
CA GLU A 388 -13.88 -19.20 27.40
C GLU A 388 -13.24 -20.44 26.74
N LEU A 389 -11.97 -20.35 26.33
CA LEU A 389 -11.21 -21.48 25.80
C LEU A 389 -10.94 -22.57 26.86
N LYS A 390 -10.69 -22.19 28.12
CA LYS A 390 -10.48 -23.18 29.20
C LYS A 390 -11.76 -23.91 29.57
N LEU A 391 -12.91 -23.26 29.42
CA LEU A 391 -14.22 -23.81 29.79
C LEU A 391 -14.81 -24.77 28.75
N ARG A 392 -14.28 -24.81 27.52
CA ARG A 392 -14.73 -25.73 26.46
C ARG A 392 -13.98 -27.07 26.61
N PRO A 393 -14.63 -28.18 27.03
CA PRO A 393 -13.98 -29.49 27.04
C PRO A 393 -13.69 -29.95 25.61
N ALA A 394 -12.56 -30.64 25.42
CA ALA A 394 -12.02 -31.11 24.13
C ALA A 394 -12.92 -32.08 23.32
N SER A 395 -14.15 -32.36 23.78
CA SER A 395 -15.06 -33.37 23.21
C SER A 395 -16.42 -32.85 22.74
N GLN A 396 -16.69 -31.54 22.75
CA GLN A 396 -17.96 -31.02 22.23
C GLN A 396 -17.75 -30.13 20.98
N SER A 397 -17.51 -30.78 19.84
CA SER A 397 -17.96 -30.24 18.56
C SER A 397 -19.40 -30.71 18.35
N SER A 398 -20.38 -29.98 18.90
CA SER A 398 -21.77 -30.20 18.55
C SER A 398 -22.09 -29.46 17.26
N SER A 399 -22.37 -30.26 16.23
CA SER A 399 -23.14 -29.87 15.06
C SER A 399 -24.49 -29.27 15.49
N SER A 400 -24.63 -27.95 15.37
CA SER A 400 -25.95 -27.32 15.39
C SER A 400 -26.50 -27.24 13.97
N SER A 401 -26.99 -28.39 13.49
CA SER A 401 -28.00 -28.40 12.45
C SER A 401 -29.36 -28.07 13.09
N MET A 402 -29.86 -26.86 12.86
CA MET A 402 -31.29 -26.56 12.94
C MET A 402 -31.66 -25.85 11.63
N SER A 403 -32.12 -26.62 10.65
CA SER A 403 -33.53 -26.90 10.37
C SER A 403 -34.22 -25.67 9.75
N GLY A 404 -34.28 -25.70 8.41
CA GLY A 404 -35.12 -24.79 7.65
C GLY A 404 -36.59 -25.03 8.00
N GLN A 405 -37.15 -24.15 8.83
CA GLN A 405 -38.60 -23.96 8.89
C GLN A 405 -39.01 -22.97 7.80
N ASN A 406 -39.65 -23.54 6.78
CA ASN A 406 -40.52 -22.82 5.87
C ASN A 406 -41.58 -22.05 6.67
N ILE A 407 -41.44 -20.72 6.75
CA ILE A 407 -42.58 -19.83 6.96
C ILE A 407 -42.85 -19.15 5.62
N LYS A 408 -43.79 -19.74 4.87
CA LYS A 408 -44.49 -19.08 3.78
C LYS A 408 -45.30 -17.93 4.40
N GLY A 409 -44.71 -16.74 4.41
CA GLY A 409 -45.42 -15.47 4.53
C GLY A 409 -45.40 -14.79 3.17
N THR A 410 -46.42 -15.02 2.35
CA THR A 410 -46.69 -14.24 1.15
C THR A 410 -47.00 -12.80 1.55
N MET A 411 -46.07 -11.89 1.29
CA MET A 411 -46.42 -10.53 0.89
C MET A 411 -45.84 -10.27 -0.50
N ASN A 412 -46.75 -10.21 -1.46
CA ASN A 412 -46.53 -9.69 -2.80
C ASN A 412 -45.93 -8.29 -2.71
N VAL A 413 -44.65 -8.17 -3.08
CA VAL A 413 -44.18 -7.02 -3.85
C VAL A 413 -43.33 -7.58 -5.00
N ALA A 414 -43.95 -8.48 -5.76
CA ALA A 414 -43.44 -8.95 -7.03
C ALA A 414 -43.83 -7.94 -8.12
N GLU A 415 -43.28 -6.72 -8.08
CA GLU A 415 -43.44 -5.76 -9.19
C GLU A 415 -42.47 -4.55 -9.16
N ASP A 416 -41.23 -4.67 -8.67
CA ASP A 416 -40.26 -3.55 -8.88
C ASP A 416 -38.75 -3.88 -8.85
N LEU A 417 -38.34 -5.16 -8.87
CA LEU A 417 -36.92 -5.55 -8.75
C LEU A 417 -36.26 -5.99 -10.08
N THR A 418 -36.81 -5.63 -11.24
CA THR A 418 -36.31 -6.07 -12.56
C THR A 418 -36.03 -4.96 -13.57
N ARG A 419 -35.62 -3.76 -13.13
CA ARG A 419 -35.31 -2.64 -14.07
C ARG A 419 -33.86 -2.45 -14.50
N VAL A 420 -32.84 -3.06 -13.88
CA VAL A 420 -31.43 -2.85 -14.30
C VAL A 420 -30.85 -4.03 -15.09
N SER A 421 -31.73 -4.80 -15.74
CA SER A 421 -31.37 -5.81 -16.72
C SER A 421 -31.58 -5.24 -18.12
N ARG A 422 -30.47 -5.10 -18.89
CA ARG A 422 -30.36 -5.07 -20.37
C ARG A 422 -29.81 -3.83 -21.09
N ARG A 423 -29.20 -2.81 -20.46
CA ARG A 423 -28.54 -1.75 -21.26
C ARG A 423 -27.20 -1.32 -20.67
N THR A 424 -26.11 -1.66 -21.35
CA THR A 424 -24.77 -1.17 -21.03
C THR A 424 -24.03 -0.83 -22.30
N SER A 425 -23.63 0.43 -22.42
CA SER A 425 -22.34 0.76 -23.01
C SER A 425 -21.99 2.16 -22.56
N ILE A 426 -20.89 2.30 -21.82
CA ILE A 426 -19.96 3.39 -22.07
C ILE A 426 -18.55 2.81 -22.07
N ALA A 427 -17.80 3.18 -23.10
CA ALA A 427 -16.36 3.16 -23.14
C ALA A 427 -15.79 4.06 -22.03
N ARG A 428 -14.95 3.56 -21.12
CA ARG A 428 -14.21 4.47 -20.24
C ARG A 428 -13.11 5.17 -21.03
N PHE A 429 -12.91 6.44 -20.70
CA PHE A 429 -11.82 7.28 -21.19
C PHE A 429 -10.79 7.42 -20.08
N LEU A 430 -9.50 7.25 -20.40
CA LEU A 430 -8.41 7.42 -19.44
C LEU A 430 -7.24 8.20 -20.01
N LEU A 431 -6.61 8.99 -19.16
CA LEU A 431 -5.45 9.83 -19.47
C LEU A 431 -4.17 9.19 -18.93
N CYS A 432 -3.13 9.31 -19.73
CA CYS A 432 -1.75 8.94 -19.43
C CYS A 432 -0.97 10.18 -18.93
N PRO A 433 -0.52 10.24 -17.65
CA PRO A 433 0.11 11.45 -17.08
C PRO A 433 1.57 11.79 -17.49
N SER A 434 2.21 11.08 -18.43
CA SER A 434 3.61 11.32 -18.85
C SER A 434 3.81 12.52 -19.81
N PRO A 435 5.05 13.01 -20.09
CA PRO A 435 5.29 14.07 -21.07
C PRO A 435 4.90 13.58 -22.47
N GLY A 436 3.74 14.04 -22.95
CA GLY A 436 3.02 13.44 -24.07
C GLY A 436 1.69 12.90 -23.56
N THR A 437 0.72 13.79 -23.33
CA THR A 437 -0.60 13.37 -22.85
C THR A 437 -1.30 12.60 -23.96
N TYR A 438 -1.75 11.37 -23.69
CA TYR A 438 -2.58 10.58 -24.59
C TYR A 438 -3.92 10.22 -23.94
N ILE A 439 -4.93 10.00 -24.77
CA ILE A 439 -6.28 9.58 -24.36
C ILE A 439 -6.51 8.14 -24.83
N LEU A 440 -6.82 7.23 -23.91
CA LEU A 440 -7.25 5.87 -24.22
C LEU A 440 -8.77 5.76 -24.12
N THR A 441 -9.40 5.10 -25.08
CA THR A 441 -10.85 4.94 -25.16
C THR A 441 -11.22 3.49 -25.45
N GLY A 442 -12.11 2.90 -24.67
CA GLY A 442 -12.79 1.66 -25.06
C GLY A 442 -13.84 1.94 -26.14
N SER A 443 -14.51 0.91 -26.65
CA SER A 443 -15.61 1.09 -27.58
C SER A 443 -16.52 -0.13 -27.63
N ALA A 444 -17.78 0.08 -27.99
CA ALA A 444 -18.74 -0.99 -28.25
C ALA A 444 -18.39 -1.81 -29.50
N ASP A 445 -17.54 -1.28 -30.37
CA ASP A 445 -17.01 -2.01 -31.54
C ASP A 445 -15.81 -2.92 -31.21
N ARG A 446 -15.57 -3.18 -29.91
CA ARG A 446 -14.54 -4.10 -29.38
C ARG A 446 -13.10 -3.59 -29.51
N ASN A 447 -12.92 -2.37 -30.01
CA ASN A 447 -11.61 -1.77 -30.18
C ASN A 447 -11.28 -0.86 -29.00
N ILE A 448 -9.98 -0.74 -28.72
CA ILE A 448 -9.44 0.29 -27.84
C ILE A 448 -8.62 1.23 -28.72
N ARG A 449 -8.72 2.53 -28.50
CA ARG A 449 -8.03 3.55 -29.32
C ARG A 449 -7.22 4.49 -28.44
N LEU A 450 -6.01 4.79 -28.89
CA LEU A 450 -5.11 5.78 -28.30
C LEU A 450 -5.11 7.04 -29.16
N TYR A 451 -5.42 8.18 -28.58
CA TYR A 451 -5.47 9.47 -29.26
C TYR A 451 -4.45 10.47 -28.69
N ASN A 452 -3.94 11.34 -29.56
CA ASN A 452 -3.25 12.57 -29.20
C ASN A 452 -4.28 13.71 -29.08
N PRO A 453 -4.42 14.37 -27.92
CA PRO A 453 -5.33 15.50 -27.74
C PRO A 453 -4.92 16.76 -28.51
N ALA A 454 -3.69 16.88 -29.01
CA ALA A 454 -3.24 18.03 -29.78
C ALA A 454 -3.85 18.01 -31.20
N SER A 455 -4.96 18.73 -31.40
CA SER A 455 -5.50 19.06 -32.71
C SER A 455 -5.28 20.55 -33.03
N HIS A 456 -4.55 20.80 -34.13
CA HIS A 456 -4.34 22.05 -34.88
C HIS A 456 -4.04 23.38 -34.13
N ASN A 457 -3.01 24.09 -34.62
CA ASN A 457 -2.60 25.47 -34.28
C ASN A 457 -3.66 26.56 -34.56
N GLN A 458 -4.91 26.42 -34.12
CA GLN A 458 -5.86 27.54 -34.10
C GLN A 458 -6.67 27.57 -32.80
N PRO A 459 -6.56 28.64 -32.00
CA PRO A 459 -7.41 28.83 -30.83
C PRO A 459 -8.83 29.19 -31.31
N GLN A 460 -9.71 28.20 -31.47
CA GLN A 460 -11.14 28.49 -31.54
C GLN A 460 -11.62 28.83 -30.13
N ARG A 461 -11.73 30.14 -29.85
CA ARG A 461 -12.48 30.65 -28.69
C ARG A 461 -13.94 30.23 -28.85
N TYR A 462 -14.43 29.30 -28.03
CA TYR A 462 -15.85 29.14 -27.84
C TYR A 462 -16.36 30.37 -27.10
N SER A 463 -16.87 31.35 -27.84
CA SER A 463 -17.57 32.49 -27.29
C SER A 463 -18.78 31.99 -26.49
N SER A 464 -18.91 32.51 -25.28
CA SER A 464 -20.08 32.44 -24.43
C SER A 464 -21.34 32.95 -25.16
N ALA A 465 -22.00 32.08 -25.91
CA ALA A 465 -23.35 32.33 -26.42
C ALA A 465 -24.35 31.68 -25.47
N ILE A 466 -24.38 32.19 -24.24
CA ILE A 466 -25.51 32.06 -23.33
C ILE A 466 -26.52 33.11 -23.80
N ASN A 467 -27.67 32.65 -24.31
CA ASN A 467 -28.87 33.42 -24.68
C ASN A 467 -28.78 34.37 -25.89
N SER A 468 -29.17 33.88 -27.08
CA SER A 468 -29.76 34.72 -28.12
C SER A 468 -30.53 33.89 -29.15
N SER A 469 -31.82 34.19 -29.31
CA SER A 469 -32.70 33.68 -30.36
C SER A 469 -32.43 34.36 -31.73
N LYS A 470 -32.58 33.60 -32.84
CA LYS A 470 -32.54 34.00 -34.28
C LYS A 470 -31.10 34.21 -34.83
N THR A 471 -30.66 33.72 -36.00
CA THR A 471 -31.26 33.50 -37.35
C THR A 471 -30.37 32.50 -38.13
N PRO A 472 -30.81 31.83 -39.21
CA PRO A 472 -30.12 30.69 -39.81
C PRO A 472 -29.16 31.10 -40.94
N GLY A 473 -27.92 30.62 -40.86
CA GLY A 473 -26.89 30.73 -41.89
C GLY A 473 -25.78 29.72 -41.62
N THR A 474 -25.62 28.78 -42.53
CA THR A 474 -24.97 27.47 -42.39
C THR A 474 -23.46 27.50 -42.55
N THR A 475 -22.73 27.15 -41.49
CA THR A 475 -21.59 26.21 -41.49
C THR A 475 -21.55 25.57 -40.10
N LYS A 476 -21.78 24.24 -39.99
CA LYS A 476 -21.63 23.53 -38.71
C LYS A 476 -20.17 23.69 -38.24
N PRO A 477 -19.91 24.12 -37.00
CA PRO A 477 -18.54 24.15 -36.47
C PRO A 477 -17.97 22.72 -36.46
N ALA A 478 -16.78 22.54 -37.03
CA ALA A 478 -16.08 21.26 -37.05
C ALA A 478 -15.74 20.84 -35.62
N VAL A 479 -16.07 19.60 -35.25
CA VAL A 479 -15.79 19.05 -33.92
C VAL A 479 -14.28 18.86 -33.78
N PRO A 480 -13.62 19.43 -32.74
CA PRO A 480 -12.20 19.21 -32.50
C PRO A 480 -11.96 17.76 -32.05
N GLU A 481 -11.70 16.89 -33.00
CA GLU A 481 -11.38 15.48 -32.76
C GLU A 481 -9.91 15.30 -32.36
N ALA A 482 -9.66 14.42 -31.40
CA ALA A 482 -8.31 14.01 -31.06
C ALA A 482 -7.70 13.17 -32.20
N ARG A 483 -6.39 13.27 -32.46
CA ARG A 483 -5.74 12.51 -33.53
C ARG A 483 -5.51 11.07 -33.10
N LEU A 484 -6.09 10.09 -33.81
CA LEU A 484 -5.85 8.67 -33.57
C LEU A 484 -4.37 8.31 -33.81
N ILE A 485 -3.74 7.64 -32.83
CA ILE A 485 -2.36 7.14 -32.90
C ILE A 485 -2.36 5.64 -33.17
N GLN A 486 -3.08 4.88 -32.35
CA GLN A 486 -2.98 3.42 -32.31
C GLN A 486 -4.32 2.79 -31.95
N THR A 487 -4.60 1.60 -32.50
CA THR A 487 -5.80 0.81 -32.20
C THR A 487 -5.38 -0.57 -31.69
N TYR A 488 -6.02 -1.04 -30.61
CA TYR A 488 -5.79 -2.34 -30.00
C TYR A 488 -7.00 -3.24 -30.24
N THR A 489 -6.76 -4.39 -30.85
CA THR A 489 -7.81 -5.30 -31.34
C THR A 489 -7.58 -6.73 -30.81
N ALA A 490 -8.18 -7.08 -29.67
CA ALA A 490 -8.20 -8.46 -29.17
C ALA A 490 -9.49 -8.86 -28.43
N HIS A 491 -10.34 -7.89 -28.05
CA HIS A 491 -11.61 -8.20 -27.41
C HIS A 491 -12.59 -8.86 -28.39
N GLY A 492 -13.27 -9.91 -27.93
CA GLY A 492 -14.36 -10.55 -28.67
C GLY A 492 -15.71 -9.86 -28.47
N TYR A 493 -15.83 -9.01 -27.45
CA TYR A 493 -17.05 -8.29 -27.06
C TYR A 493 -16.75 -6.82 -26.75
N GLU A 494 -17.79 -6.04 -26.43
CA GLU A 494 -17.65 -4.62 -26.09
C GLU A 494 -16.68 -4.38 -24.92
N VAL A 495 -15.89 -3.31 -25.03
CA VAL A 495 -14.99 -2.86 -23.96
C VAL A 495 -15.78 -1.95 -23.01
N LEU A 496 -15.90 -2.35 -21.75
CA LEU A 496 -16.74 -1.67 -20.75
C LEU A 496 -15.94 -0.77 -19.82
N ASP A 497 -14.65 -1.04 -19.63
CA ASP A 497 -13.79 -0.28 -18.75
C ASP A 497 -12.30 -0.47 -19.10
N LEU A 498 -11.49 0.53 -18.75
CA LEU A 498 -10.04 0.60 -18.89
C LEU A 498 -9.42 1.04 -17.55
N SER A 499 -8.13 0.76 -17.35
CA SER A 499 -7.26 1.36 -16.32
C SER A 499 -5.85 1.53 -16.89
N VAL A 500 -5.18 2.66 -16.66
CA VAL A 500 -3.80 2.89 -17.12
C VAL A 500 -2.85 2.79 -15.93
N SER A 501 -1.67 2.20 -16.11
CA SER A 501 -0.64 2.15 -15.06
C SER A 501 0.00 3.52 -14.88
N SER A 502 0.49 3.80 -13.67
CA SER A 502 1.24 4.99 -13.30
C SER A 502 2.50 5.21 -14.16
N ASP A 503 3.15 4.14 -14.62
CA ASP A 503 4.30 4.16 -15.54
C ASP A 503 3.91 4.49 -16.99
N ASN A 504 2.63 4.41 -17.34
CA ASN A 504 2.08 4.58 -18.69
C ASN A 504 2.56 3.60 -19.76
N GLU A 505 3.29 2.57 -19.39
CA GLU A 505 3.76 1.55 -20.33
C GLU A 505 2.68 0.49 -20.58
N ARG A 506 1.75 0.34 -19.63
CA ARG A 506 0.73 -0.71 -19.64
C ARG A 506 -0.67 -0.13 -19.41
N PHE A 507 -1.68 -0.86 -19.87
CA PHE A 507 -3.06 -0.60 -19.46
C PHE A 507 -3.83 -1.91 -19.33
N ALA A 508 -4.87 -1.90 -18.49
CA ALA A 508 -5.81 -2.99 -18.32
C ALA A 508 -7.14 -2.65 -18.99
N SER A 509 -7.84 -3.65 -19.51
CA SER A 509 -9.17 -3.50 -20.09
C SER A 509 -10.07 -4.69 -19.76
N VAL A 510 -11.38 -4.43 -19.71
CA VAL A 510 -12.40 -5.45 -19.41
C VAL A 510 -13.65 -5.24 -20.25
N GLY A 511 -14.45 -6.31 -20.38
CA GLY A 511 -15.66 -6.29 -21.20
C GLY A 511 -16.47 -7.58 -21.12
N GLY A 512 -17.17 -7.89 -22.22
CA GLY A 512 -17.97 -9.11 -22.35
C GLY A 512 -17.18 -10.43 -22.35
N ASP A 513 -15.85 -10.37 -22.49
CA ASP A 513 -14.94 -11.52 -22.58
C ASP A 513 -14.77 -12.33 -21.29
N ARG A 514 -15.42 -11.92 -20.20
CA ARG A 514 -15.34 -12.54 -18.86
C ARG A 514 -13.92 -12.63 -18.31
N ALA A 515 -13.06 -11.73 -18.80
CA ALA A 515 -11.64 -11.69 -18.50
C ALA A 515 -11.15 -10.24 -18.49
N ALA A 516 -10.08 -9.98 -17.75
CA ALA A 516 -9.33 -8.74 -17.81
C ALA A 516 -8.08 -8.93 -18.67
N PHE A 517 -7.78 -7.97 -19.54
CA PHE A 517 -6.66 -7.99 -20.45
C PHE A 517 -5.63 -6.97 -19.99
N LEU A 518 -4.36 -7.35 -19.95
CA LEU A 518 -3.23 -6.46 -19.70
C LEU A 518 -2.50 -6.25 -21.01
N TRP A 519 -2.26 -4.99 -21.35
CA TRP A 519 -1.71 -4.56 -22.63
C TRP A 519 -0.41 -3.83 -22.45
N ASP A 520 0.44 -3.96 -23.46
CA ASP A 520 1.59 -3.11 -23.67
C ASP A 520 1.17 -1.95 -24.60
N VAL A 521 1.37 -0.71 -24.14
CA VAL A 521 0.93 0.48 -24.86
C VAL A 521 1.67 0.61 -26.19
N ALA A 522 2.98 0.41 -26.20
CA ALA A 522 3.83 0.65 -27.37
C ALA A 522 3.60 -0.38 -28.49
N THR A 523 3.51 -1.66 -28.15
CA THR A 523 3.43 -2.75 -29.13
C THR A 523 2.01 -3.11 -29.55
N ALA A 524 0.98 -2.57 -28.86
CA ALA A 524 -0.42 -2.98 -29.00
C ALA A 524 -0.69 -4.48 -28.85
N LYS A 525 0.17 -5.17 -28.10
CA LYS A 525 -0.02 -6.59 -27.80
C LYS A 525 -0.60 -6.78 -26.41
N THR A 526 -1.45 -7.79 -26.29
CA THR A 526 -1.89 -8.29 -24.99
C THR A 526 -0.72 -9.02 -24.34
N ILE A 527 -0.24 -8.50 -23.21
CA ILE A 527 0.78 -9.12 -22.37
C ILE A 527 0.17 -10.34 -21.66
N ARG A 528 -1.03 -10.16 -21.09
CA ARG A 528 -1.72 -11.19 -20.31
C ARG A 528 -3.23 -11.09 -20.40
N ARG A 529 -3.87 -12.22 -20.12
CA ARG A 529 -5.32 -12.35 -19.96
C ARG A 529 -5.61 -13.02 -18.63
N PHE A 530 -6.26 -12.29 -17.73
CA PHE A 530 -6.71 -12.77 -16.43
C PHE A 530 -8.14 -13.31 -16.53
N GLY A 531 -8.33 -14.58 -16.19
CA GLY A 531 -9.63 -15.27 -16.31
C GLY A 531 -9.90 -15.85 -17.71
N GLY A 532 -11.17 -16.16 -18.00
CA GLY A 532 -11.56 -16.94 -19.20
C GLY A 532 -11.41 -18.46 -19.06
N ASN A 533 -11.10 -18.94 -17.85
CA ASN A 533 -11.05 -20.36 -17.46
C ASN A 533 -11.92 -20.58 -16.21
N ALA A 534 -11.83 -21.75 -15.57
CA ALA A 534 -12.61 -22.10 -14.37
C ALA A 534 -12.43 -21.12 -13.19
N HIS A 535 -11.33 -20.36 -13.14
CA HIS A 535 -11.02 -19.39 -12.08
C HIS A 535 -11.24 -17.93 -12.52
N GLY A 536 -11.86 -17.71 -13.68
CA GLY A 536 -12.26 -16.39 -14.19
C GLY A 536 -13.63 -15.94 -13.70
N HIS A 537 -14.01 -14.71 -14.03
CA HIS A 537 -15.38 -14.24 -13.80
C HIS A 537 -16.37 -15.14 -14.55
N THR A 538 -17.53 -15.43 -13.94
CA THR A 538 -18.55 -16.31 -14.56
C THR A 538 -19.43 -15.54 -15.55
N ALA A 539 -19.45 -14.21 -15.46
CA ALA A 539 -20.15 -13.29 -16.33
C ALA A 539 -19.23 -12.17 -16.83
N ARG A 540 -19.78 -11.22 -17.61
CA ARG A 540 -19.03 -10.07 -18.13
C ARG A 540 -18.41 -9.24 -17.01
N VAL A 541 -17.31 -8.57 -17.31
CA VAL A 541 -16.55 -7.76 -16.35
C VAL A 541 -16.83 -6.29 -16.65
N ASN A 542 -17.40 -5.58 -15.67
CA ASN A 542 -17.92 -4.23 -15.86
C ASN A 542 -16.88 -3.14 -15.56
N CYS A 543 -15.92 -3.43 -14.69
CA CYS A 543 -14.94 -2.45 -14.25
C CYS A 543 -13.57 -3.04 -13.92
N VAL A 544 -12.52 -2.21 -14.03
CA VAL A 544 -11.12 -2.57 -13.77
C VAL A 544 -10.33 -1.39 -13.19
N SER A 545 -9.34 -1.68 -12.34
CA SER A 545 -8.39 -0.70 -11.81
C SER A 545 -7.03 -1.35 -11.55
N PHE A 546 -5.94 -0.62 -11.77
CA PHE A 546 -4.64 -0.98 -11.21
C PHE A 546 -4.60 -0.70 -9.70
N ALA A 547 -3.71 -1.41 -9.02
CA ALA A 547 -3.52 -1.36 -7.58
C ALA A 547 -2.10 -1.80 -7.18
N GLY A 548 -1.73 -1.52 -5.92
CA GLY A 548 -0.48 -1.97 -5.32
C GLY A 548 0.75 -1.20 -5.81
N ASP A 549 1.87 -1.39 -5.11
CA ASP A 549 3.12 -0.70 -5.42
C ASP A 549 3.58 -1.04 -6.84
N GLY A 550 3.80 0.01 -7.65
CA GLY A 550 4.21 -0.10 -9.05
C GLY A 550 3.18 -0.80 -9.95
N ASP A 551 1.89 -0.68 -9.65
CA ASP A 551 0.78 -1.31 -10.38
C ASP A 551 0.96 -2.83 -10.52
N SER A 552 1.41 -3.44 -9.43
CA SER A 552 1.65 -4.89 -9.34
C SER A 552 0.38 -5.71 -9.33
N LEU A 553 -0.78 -5.09 -9.08
CA LEU A 553 -2.07 -5.75 -9.01
C LEU A 553 -3.07 -5.16 -10.01
N VAL A 554 -3.95 -6.01 -10.52
CA VAL A 554 -5.13 -5.60 -11.31
C VAL A 554 -6.38 -6.06 -10.58
N ILE A 555 -7.36 -5.19 -10.43
CA ILE A 555 -8.61 -5.47 -9.73
C ILE A 555 -9.76 -5.37 -10.72
N SER A 556 -10.63 -6.36 -10.75
CA SER A 556 -11.77 -6.41 -11.67
C SER A 556 -13.09 -6.66 -10.94
N GLY A 557 -14.15 -5.97 -11.37
CA GLY A 557 -15.50 -6.09 -10.82
C GLY A 557 -16.46 -6.63 -11.88
N GLY A 558 -17.15 -7.72 -11.55
CA GLY A 558 -17.97 -8.49 -12.48
C GLY A 558 -19.47 -8.31 -12.33
N PHE A 559 -20.19 -8.71 -13.38
CA PHE A 559 -21.63 -8.95 -13.31
C PHE A 559 -21.97 -10.20 -12.48
N ASP A 560 -20.98 -11.04 -12.18
CA ASP A 560 -21.08 -12.19 -11.29
C ASP A 560 -21.00 -11.82 -9.80
N THR A 561 -21.30 -10.56 -9.47
CA THR A 561 -21.32 -9.98 -8.12
C THR A 561 -19.98 -10.05 -7.37
N SER A 562 -18.88 -10.43 -8.04
CA SER A 562 -17.57 -10.56 -7.41
C SER A 562 -16.61 -9.43 -7.81
N VAL A 563 -15.73 -9.06 -6.87
CA VAL A 563 -14.50 -8.32 -7.15
C VAL A 563 -13.34 -9.30 -7.05
N ARG A 564 -12.42 -9.29 -8.02
CA ARG A 564 -11.28 -10.19 -8.09
C ARG A 564 -9.98 -9.41 -8.18
N VAL A 565 -8.98 -9.87 -7.43
CA VAL A 565 -7.64 -9.29 -7.40
C VAL A 565 -6.69 -10.24 -8.12
N TRP A 566 -5.96 -9.71 -9.09
CA TRP A 566 -5.04 -10.44 -9.96
C TRP A 566 -3.61 -9.94 -9.77
N ASP A 567 -2.67 -10.87 -9.81
CA ASP A 567 -1.24 -10.54 -9.79
C ASP A 567 -0.76 -10.17 -11.20
N ALA A 568 -0.33 -8.94 -11.42
CA ALA A 568 0.20 -8.49 -12.70
C ALA A 568 1.63 -9.00 -12.97
N LYS A 569 2.35 -9.49 -11.95
CA LYS A 569 3.72 -10.01 -12.03
C LYS A 569 3.76 -11.54 -12.12
N SER A 570 2.94 -12.26 -11.36
CA SER A 570 2.91 -13.74 -11.35
C SER A 570 2.19 -14.36 -12.56
N ASN A 571 2.72 -15.44 -13.15
CA ASN A 571 2.09 -16.14 -14.29
C ASN A 571 0.83 -16.95 -13.90
N SER A 572 0.36 -16.87 -12.65
CA SER A 572 -0.85 -17.55 -12.21
C SER A 572 -2.10 -16.99 -12.89
N ALA A 573 -2.96 -17.89 -13.39
CA ALA A 573 -4.27 -17.53 -13.93
C ALA A 573 -5.38 -17.51 -12.84
N LYS A 574 -5.04 -17.81 -11.58
CA LYS A 574 -5.97 -17.80 -10.44
C LYS A 574 -5.94 -16.42 -9.78
N PRO A 575 -7.09 -15.83 -9.41
CA PRO A 575 -7.11 -14.60 -8.64
C PRO A 575 -6.45 -14.84 -7.27
N ILE A 576 -5.69 -13.84 -6.80
CA ILE A 576 -5.12 -13.83 -5.45
C ILE A 576 -6.24 -13.87 -4.42
N GLN A 577 -7.29 -13.07 -4.67
CA GLN A 577 -8.42 -12.92 -3.77
C GLN A 577 -9.70 -12.69 -4.57
N VAL A 578 -10.80 -13.21 -4.03
CA VAL A 578 -12.17 -12.99 -4.52
C VAL A 578 -12.98 -12.41 -3.36
N LEU A 579 -13.67 -11.31 -3.62
CA LEU A 579 -14.56 -10.62 -2.70
C LEU A 579 -15.98 -10.77 -3.26
N ASP A 580 -16.84 -11.49 -2.56
CA ASP A 580 -18.15 -11.95 -3.05
C ASP A 580 -19.34 -11.52 -2.16
N GLU A 581 -19.15 -10.47 -1.36
CA GLU A 581 -20.18 -9.94 -0.44
C GLU A 581 -21.23 -9.06 -1.13
N ALA A 582 -21.03 -8.71 -2.41
CA ALA A 582 -22.01 -7.95 -3.16
C ALA A 582 -23.19 -8.84 -3.58
N LYS A 583 -24.41 -8.31 -3.46
CA LYS A 583 -25.63 -9.07 -3.77
C LYS A 583 -26.08 -8.90 -5.21
N ASP A 584 -25.44 -7.99 -5.94
CA ASP A 584 -25.71 -7.70 -7.34
C ASP A 584 -24.42 -7.20 -8.02
N ALA A 585 -24.47 -7.04 -9.35
CA ALA A 585 -23.35 -6.72 -10.20
C ALA A 585 -22.52 -5.53 -9.69
N ILE A 586 -21.20 -5.66 -9.75
CA ILE A 586 -20.27 -4.57 -9.48
C ILE A 586 -20.23 -3.67 -10.71
N THR A 587 -20.45 -2.37 -10.54
CA THR A 587 -20.58 -1.41 -11.65
C THR A 587 -19.40 -0.44 -11.76
N ALA A 588 -18.75 -0.15 -10.64
CA ALA A 588 -17.64 0.79 -10.55
C ALA A 588 -16.64 0.37 -9.46
N LEU A 589 -15.37 0.69 -9.70
CA LEU A 589 -14.27 0.47 -8.78
C LEU A 589 -13.48 1.76 -8.57
N ALA A 590 -13.04 1.99 -7.34
CA ALA A 590 -12.00 2.93 -7.00
C ALA A 590 -10.99 2.24 -6.07
N VAL A 591 -9.71 2.50 -6.27
CA VAL A 591 -8.64 1.87 -5.49
C VAL A 591 -7.73 2.95 -4.96
N ARG A 592 -7.28 2.78 -3.72
CA ARG A 592 -6.23 3.59 -3.11
C ARG A 592 -5.43 2.74 -2.15
N ASP A 593 -4.12 2.78 -2.27
CA ASP A 593 -3.19 2.02 -1.43
C ASP A 593 -3.60 0.53 -1.41
N ALA A 594 -3.99 0.01 -0.24
CA ALA A 594 -4.47 -1.37 -0.07
C ALA A 594 -5.98 -1.45 0.15
N GLU A 595 -6.73 -0.45 -0.30
CA GLU A 595 -8.17 -0.37 -0.15
C GLU A 595 -8.87 -0.39 -1.51
N VAL A 596 -9.92 -1.21 -1.60
CA VAL A 596 -10.70 -1.44 -2.81
C VAL A 596 -12.14 -1.03 -2.54
N ILE A 597 -12.67 -0.09 -3.31
CA ILE A 597 -14.03 0.41 -3.14
C ILE A 597 -14.84 -0.04 -4.34
N ALA A 598 -15.92 -0.78 -4.08
CA ALA A 598 -16.78 -1.37 -5.09
C ALA A 598 -18.21 -0.84 -4.98
N GLY A 599 -18.70 -0.26 -6.06
CA GLY A 599 -20.10 0.16 -6.20
C GLY A 599 -20.90 -0.95 -6.85
N SER A 600 -22.08 -1.24 -6.32
CA SER A 600 -22.95 -2.30 -6.83
C SER A 600 -24.33 -1.79 -7.24
N VAL A 601 -24.97 -2.54 -8.13
CA VAL A 601 -26.38 -2.35 -8.50
C VAL A 601 -27.31 -2.49 -7.28
N ASP A 602 -26.89 -3.22 -6.24
CA ASP A 602 -27.64 -3.39 -4.99
C ASP A 602 -27.78 -2.10 -4.14
N GLY A 603 -27.27 -0.97 -4.67
CA GLY A 603 -27.38 0.34 -4.07
C GLY A 603 -26.44 0.56 -2.89
N ARG A 604 -25.38 -0.25 -2.79
CA ARG A 604 -24.36 -0.15 -1.76
C ARG A 604 -22.98 0.09 -2.35
N VAL A 605 -22.16 0.77 -1.58
CA VAL A 605 -20.73 0.92 -1.81
C VAL A 605 -20.00 0.13 -0.73
N ARG A 606 -19.10 -0.75 -1.13
CA ARG A 606 -18.31 -1.58 -0.22
C ARG A 606 -16.86 -1.17 -0.28
N SER A 607 -16.30 -0.77 0.85
CA SER A 607 -14.89 -0.43 1.03
C SER A 607 -14.18 -1.59 1.70
N TYR A 608 -13.28 -2.23 0.97
CA TYR A 608 -12.52 -3.39 1.36
C TYR A 608 -11.10 -2.98 1.72
N ASP A 609 -10.73 -3.06 3.00
CA ASP A 609 -9.32 -3.05 3.39
C ASP A 609 -8.76 -4.45 3.17
N VAL A 610 -7.96 -4.60 2.11
CA VAL A 610 -7.44 -5.89 1.67
C VAL A 610 -6.37 -6.43 2.63
N ARG A 611 -5.72 -5.56 3.42
CA ARG A 611 -4.73 -5.97 4.43
C ARG A 611 -5.42 -6.44 5.71
N MET A 612 -6.47 -5.74 6.11
CA MET A 612 -7.21 -6.04 7.34
C MET A 612 -8.31 -7.08 7.14
N GLY A 613 -8.66 -7.41 5.89
CA GLY A 613 -9.81 -8.26 5.57
C GLY A 613 -11.15 -7.65 6.00
N ARG A 614 -11.22 -6.31 6.12
CA ARG A 614 -12.40 -5.60 6.61
C ARG A 614 -13.21 -5.07 5.44
N CYS A 615 -14.51 -5.32 5.44
CA CYS A 615 -15.46 -4.71 4.53
C CYS A 615 -16.38 -3.74 5.29
N VAL A 616 -16.40 -2.47 4.90
CA VAL A 616 -17.36 -1.46 5.36
C VAL A 616 -18.36 -1.22 4.23
N THR A 617 -19.66 -1.15 4.56
CA THR A 617 -20.71 -0.98 3.56
C THR A 617 -21.48 0.31 3.82
N ASP A 618 -21.45 1.22 2.85
CA ASP A 618 -22.29 2.42 2.82
C ASP A 618 -23.54 2.15 1.99
N VAL A 619 -24.70 2.58 2.51
CA VAL A 619 -26.01 2.37 1.87
C VAL A 619 -26.42 3.66 1.17
N ILE A 620 -26.42 3.64 -0.17
CA ILE A 620 -26.83 4.77 -1.00
C ILE A 620 -28.34 4.71 -1.29
N GLY A 621 -28.88 3.50 -1.41
CA GLY A 621 -30.31 3.23 -1.66
C GLY A 621 -30.70 3.19 -3.13
N ALA A 622 -29.86 3.70 -4.04
CA ALA A 622 -30.03 3.63 -5.48
C ALA A 622 -28.80 2.98 -6.14
N SER A 623 -29.01 2.26 -7.24
CA SER A 623 -27.95 1.54 -7.95
C SER A 623 -26.79 2.46 -8.32
N VAL A 624 -25.58 2.07 -7.93
CA VAL A 624 -24.36 2.88 -8.14
C VAL A 624 -23.92 2.76 -9.59
N THR A 625 -23.58 3.88 -10.24
CA THR A 625 -23.10 3.94 -11.63
C THR A 625 -21.63 4.32 -11.75
N SER A 626 -21.11 5.13 -10.82
CA SER A 626 -19.73 5.61 -10.85
C SER A 626 -19.18 5.88 -9.46
N LEU A 627 -17.89 5.64 -9.29
CA LEU A 627 -17.14 5.96 -8.07
C LEU A 627 -15.87 6.73 -8.41
N LYS A 628 -15.58 7.78 -7.64
CA LYS A 628 -14.31 8.51 -7.71
C LYS A 628 -13.90 9.01 -6.34
N LEU A 629 -12.67 8.71 -5.93
CA LEU A 629 -12.08 9.25 -4.69
C LEU A 629 -11.63 10.70 -4.88
N THR A 630 -11.73 11.49 -3.81
CA THR A 630 -11.00 12.77 -3.73
C THR A 630 -9.49 12.51 -3.67
N ARG A 631 -8.67 13.52 -3.96
CA ARG A 631 -7.21 13.44 -3.97
C ARG A 631 -6.64 13.10 -2.60
N ASP A 632 -7.20 13.70 -1.56
CA ASP A 632 -6.87 13.35 -0.17
C ASP A 632 -7.52 12.03 0.27
N GLY A 633 -8.41 11.51 -0.57
CA GLY A 633 -9.35 10.39 -0.40
C GLY A 633 -10.03 10.32 0.94
N LYS A 634 -10.36 11.46 1.55
CA LYS A 634 -11.26 11.51 2.71
C LYS A 634 -12.73 11.43 2.29
N ALA A 635 -13.03 11.82 1.06
CA ALA A 635 -14.37 11.73 0.50
C ALA A 635 -14.39 10.89 -0.79
N MET A 636 -15.59 10.45 -1.17
CA MET A 636 -15.85 9.76 -2.43
C MET A 636 -17.08 10.33 -3.12
N LEU A 637 -16.99 10.48 -4.44
CA LEU A 637 -18.09 10.87 -5.30
C LEU A 637 -18.78 9.60 -5.82
N VAL A 638 -20.08 9.50 -5.54
CA VAL A 638 -20.93 8.37 -5.90
C VAL A 638 -22.03 8.83 -6.85
N GLY A 639 -22.01 8.35 -8.09
CA GLY A 639 -23.12 8.54 -9.03
C GLY A 639 -24.10 7.39 -8.93
N SER A 640 -25.40 7.67 -9.06
CA SER A 640 -26.45 6.65 -8.96
C SER A 640 -27.61 6.88 -9.94
N LEU A 641 -28.40 5.83 -10.18
CA LEU A 641 -29.54 5.81 -11.12
C LEU A 641 -30.79 6.58 -10.66
N ASP A 642 -30.69 7.32 -9.56
CA ASP A 642 -31.74 8.23 -9.09
C ASP A 642 -31.49 9.67 -9.53
N SER A 643 -30.73 9.87 -10.61
CA SER A 643 -30.30 11.18 -11.14
C SER A 643 -29.64 12.07 -10.08
N LYS A 644 -28.87 11.45 -9.16
CA LYS A 644 -28.10 12.16 -8.14
C LYS A 644 -26.65 11.73 -8.14
N ILE A 645 -25.78 12.70 -7.85
CA ILE A 645 -24.39 12.45 -7.53
C ILE A 645 -24.18 12.89 -6.08
N ARG A 646 -23.55 12.06 -5.26
CA ARG A 646 -23.35 12.30 -3.83
C ARG A 646 -21.85 12.36 -3.52
N LEU A 647 -21.42 13.42 -2.85
CA LEU A 647 -20.12 13.47 -2.19
C LEU A 647 -20.29 12.91 -0.78
N MET A 648 -19.70 11.76 -0.53
CA MET A 648 -19.79 11.02 0.72
C MET A 648 -18.48 11.16 1.50
N ASP A 649 -18.57 11.49 2.79
CA ASP A 649 -17.45 11.38 3.70
C ASP A 649 -17.17 9.91 4.00
N ARG A 650 -15.91 9.49 3.91
CA ARG A 650 -15.53 8.08 4.02
C ARG A 650 -15.33 7.62 5.45
N GLU A 651 -15.08 8.54 6.39
CA GLU A 651 -14.90 8.19 7.79
C GLU A 651 -16.26 7.97 8.48
N SER A 652 -17.21 8.87 8.24
CA SER A 652 -18.54 8.82 8.85
C SER A 652 -19.61 8.13 8.01
N GLY A 653 -19.37 7.95 6.70
CA GLY A 653 -20.37 7.46 5.74
C GLY A 653 -21.47 8.49 5.45
N THR A 654 -21.31 9.75 5.88
CA THR A 654 -22.33 10.78 5.72
C THR A 654 -22.28 11.42 4.33
N CYS A 655 -23.45 11.76 3.79
CA CYS A 655 -23.53 12.53 2.54
C CYS A 655 -23.25 14.01 2.82
N LEU A 656 -22.05 14.47 2.44
CA LEU A 656 -21.64 15.87 2.54
C LEU A 656 -22.44 16.77 1.60
N LYS A 657 -22.66 16.30 0.36
CA LYS A 657 -23.37 17.08 -0.67
C LYS A 657 -24.03 16.19 -1.71
N THR A 658 -25.17 16.64 -2.24
CA THR A 658 -25.83 16.04 -3.40
C THR A 658 -25.87 17.05 -4.56
N TYR A 659 -25.53 16.59 -5.75
CA TYR A 659 -25.59 17.34 -7.02
C TYR A 659 -26.67 16.71 -7.90
N ALA A 660 -27.62 17.53 -8.31
CA ALA A 660 -28.71 17.21 -9.22
C ALA A 660 -29.23 18.51 -9.82
N ASP A 661 -29.90 18.42 -10.97
CA ASP A 661 -30.55 19.55 -11.64
C ASP A 661 -31.75 19.02 -12.44
N ASP A 662 -32.82 19.81 -12.60
CA ASP A 662 -34.07 19.37 -13.25
C ASP A 662 -33.86 18.90 -14.70
N GLY A 663 -32.81 19.38 -15.36
CA GLY A 663 -32.47 19.01 -16.72
C GLY A 663 -31.50 17.83 -16.86
N TRP A 664 -30.89 17.34 -15.78
CA TRP A 664 -29.93 16.23 -15.82
C TRP A 664 -30.58 14.91 -15.41
N ARG A 665 -30.32 13.84 -16.18
CA ARG A 665 -30.90 12.51 -15.93
C ARG A 665 -29.84 11.41 -16.02
N ASN A 666 -29.95 10.46 -15.10
CA ASN A 666 -29.17 9.22 -15.06
C ASN A 666 -30.09 8.17 -14.45
N GLU A 667 -30.82 7.43 -15.29
CA GLU A 667 -31.92 6.54 -14.86
C GLU A 667 -31.78 5.13 -15.43
N GLU A 668 -31.26 4.96 -16.66
CA GLU A 668 -31.13 3.62 -17.27
C GLU A 668 -29.67 3.21 -17.53
N LEU A 669 -28.77 4.15 -17.79
CA LEU A 669 -27.41 3.87 -18.26
C LEU A 669 -26.35 4.30 -17.24
N ARG A 670 -25.20 3.62 -17.21
CA ARG A 670 -24.11 3.99 -16.29
C ARG A 670 -23.44 5.29 -16.75
N VAL A 671 -23.79 6.43 -16.17
CA VAL A 671 -23.07 7.69 -16.42
C VAL A 671 -21.90 7.85 -15.44
N GLN A 672 -20.75 8.31 -15.95
CA GLN A 672 -19.56 8.58 -15.15
C GLN A 672 -19.56 10.01 -14.60
N ALA A 673 -19.36 10.15 -13.29
CA ALA A 673 -19.05 11.41 -12.63
C ALA A 673 -17.57 11.49 -12.23
N VAL A 674 -16.95 12.66 -12.38
CA VAL A 674 -15.53 12.92 -12.08
C VAL A 674 -15.35 14.25 -11.36
N LEU A 675 -14.21 14.40 -10.67
CA LEU A 675 -13.77 15.66 -10.07
C LEU A 675 -12.84 16.38 -11.05
N GLY A 676 -13.19 17.61 -11.42
CA GLY A 676 -12.47 18.44 -12.40
C GLY A 676 -11.91 19.72 -11.82
N SER A 677 -10.96 20.34 -12.55
CA SER A 677 -10.29 21.61 -12.19
C SER A 677 -9.76 21.62 -10.75
N LYS A 678 -8.81 20.71 -10.44
CA LYS A 678 -8.25 20.53 -9.08
C LYS A 678 -9.33 20.30 -8.00
N GLU A 679 -10.36 19.54 -8.35
CA GLU A 679 -11.51 19.22 -7.47
C GLU A 679 -12.37 20.43 -7.12
N LYS A 680 -12.38 21.47 -7.96
CA LYS A 680 -13.31 22.58 -7.83
C LYS A 680 -14.71 22.24 -8.33
N TYR A 681 -14.81 21.36 -9.34
CA TYR A 681 -16.08 21.03 -9.98
C TYR A 681 -16.36 19.52 -9.95
N VAL A 682 -17.63 19.18 -9.79
CA VAL A 682 -18.17 17.86 -10.11
C VAL A 682 -18.64 17.92 -11.55
N ILE A 683 -18.15 17.02 -12.39
CA ILE A 683 -18.49 16.97 -13.81
C ILE A 683 -19.10 15.60 -14.11
N ALA A 684 -20.25 15.59 -14.77
CA ALA A 684 -20.89 14.36 -15.23
C ALA A 684 -21.38 14.48 -16.67
N GLY A 685 -21.37 13.35 -17.36
CA GLY A 685 -21.97 13.24 -18.68
C GLY A 685 -23.49 13.20 -18.61
N ASP A 686 -24.13 12.96 -19.75
CA ASP A 686 -25.58 12.92 -19.88
C ASP A 686 -26.03 11.63 -20.55
N GLU A 687 -27.17 11.13 -20.10
CA GLU A 687 -27.87 10.01 -20.72
C GLU A 687 -28.76 10.56 -21.85
N LEU A 688 -28.20 10.58 -23.07
CA LEU A 688 -28.85 11.11 -24.26
C LEU A 688 -30.22 10.46 -24.53
N THR A 689 -31.30 11.23 -24.36
CA THR A 689 -32.63 10.88 -24.86
C THR A 689 -32.83 11.45 -26.26
N ALA A 690 -32.58 10.63 -27.28
CA ALA A 690 -33.24 10.87 -28.56
C ALA A 690 -34.75 10.73 -28.33
N GLY A 691 -35.49 11.86 -28.35
CA GLY A 691 -36.92 11.86 -28.65
C GLY A 691 -37.94 12.12 -27.52
N THR A 692 -37.60 12.70 -26.35
CA THR A 692 -38.63 12.99 -25.32
C THR A 692 -38.66 14.43 -24.79
N GLY A 693 -37.86 15.35 -25.33
CA GLY A 693 -37.98 16.78 -25.03
C GLY A 693 -39.02 17.49 -25.94
N PRO A 694 -39.77 18.49 -25.44
CA PRO A 694 -40.80 19.20 -26.21
C PRO A 694 -40.28 20.04 -27.39
N SER A 695 -38.95 20.04 -27.62
CA SER A 695 -38.28 20.93 -28.59
C SER A 695 -37.67 20.22 -29.80
N GLY A 696 -37.79 18.89 -29.96
CA GLY A 696 -37.41 18.19 -31.20
C GLY A 696 -35.96 18.42 -31.68
N LEU A 697 -35.06 18.80 -30.78
CA LEU A 697 -33.67 19.10 -31.11
C LEU A 697 -32.82 17.82 -31.10
N ASN A 698 -32.25 17.52 -32.26
CA ASN A 698 -31.41 16.35 -32.58
C ASN A 698 -30.35 16.03 -31.52
N GLY A 699 -30.39 14.81 -30.96
CA GLY A 699 -29.28 13.86 -30.77
C GLY A 699 -27.96 14.27 -30.08
N ASP A 700 -27.77 15.51 -29.64
CA ASP A 700 -26.52 16.00 -29.06
C ASP A 700 -26.54 15.89 -27.54
N GLY A 701 -25.51 15.28 -26.95
CA GLY A 701 -25.47 15.09 -25.51
C GLY A 701 -24.86 16.29 -24.80
N LYS A 702 -24.88 16.25 -23.47
CA LYS A 702 -24.39 17.34 -22.63
C LYS A 702 -23.38 16.85 -21.62
N ILE A 703 -22.61 17.79 -21.10
CA ILE A 703 -21.86 17.65 -19.86
C ILE A 703 -22.39 18.69 -18.90
N TRP A 704 -22.50 18.28 -17.65
CA TRP A 704 -22.97 19.09 -16.56
C TRP A 704 -21.83 19.29 -15.57
N ALA A 705 -21.62 20.54 -15.16
CA ALA A 705 -20.57 20.90 -14.21
C ALA A 705 -21.18 21.67 -13.03
N TRP A 706 -21.06 21.11 -11.83
CA TRP A 706 -21.46 21.74 -10.58
C TRP A 706 -20.23 22.18 -9.79
N ASP A 707 -20.34 23.27 -9.05
CA ASP A 707 -19.33 23.66 -8.07
C ASP A 707 -19.35 22.70 -6.88
N LEU A 708 -18.19 22.16 -6.49
CA LEU A 708 -18.06 21.11 -5.47
C LEU A 708 -18.61 21.58 -4.11
N LEU A 709 -18.31 22.81 -3.69
CA LEU A 709 -18.66 23.26 -2.35
C LEU A 709 -20.13 23.70 -2.27
N THR A 710 -20.59 24.48 -3.24
CA THR A 710 -21.93 25.07 -3.22
C THR A 710 -22.98 24.09 -3.75
N GLY A 711 -22.61 23.17 -4.63
CA GLY A 711 -23.52 22.29 -5.37
C GLY A 711 -24.33 22.98 -6.46
N LYS A 712 -24.03 24.25 -6.77
CA LYS A 712 -24.73 24.99 -7.82
C LYS A 712 -24.23 24.57 -9.19
N LEU A 713 -25.14 24.44 -10.14
CA LEU A 713 -24.78 24.22 -11.55
C LEU A 713 -24.04 25.47 -12.06
N VAL A 714 -22.85 25.26 -12.62
CA VAL A 714 -21.96 26.31 -13.12
C VAL A 714 -22.02 26.40 -14.63
N ALA A 715 -22.04 25.25 -15.32
CA ALA A 715 -22.05 25.20 -16.77
C ALA A 715 -22.71 23.92 -17.31
N THR A 716 -23.29 24.06 -18.49
CA THR A 716 -23.71 22.93 -19.34
C THR A 716 -23.04 23.06 -20.70
N VAL A 717 -22.27 22.05 -21.11
CA VAL A 717 -21.60 22.06 -22.43
C VAL A 717 -22.28 21.07 -23.36
N ARG A 718 -22.64 21.53 -24.56
CA ARG A 718 -23.18 20.68 -25.63
C ARG A 718 -22.04 19.92 -26.31
N VAL A 719 -22.22 18.61 -26.48
CA VAL A 719 -21.29 17.70 -27.16
C VAL A 719 -21.97 17.18 -28.43
N PRO A 720 -21.53 17.64 -29.62
CA PRO A 720 -22.10 17.18 -30.89
C PRO A 720 -21.75 15.71 -31.16
N CYS A 721 -22.66 14.98 -31.78
CA CYS A 721 -22.38 13.61 -32.22
C CYS A 721 -21.37 13.61 -33.40
N PRO A 722 -20.30 12.78 -33.39
CA PRO A 722 -19.31 12.72 -34.48
C PRO A 722 -19.92 12.34 -35.85
N GLU A 723 -19.37 12.90 -36.94
CA GLU A 723 -19.80 12.59 -38.31
C GLU A 723 -19.36 11.18 -38.72
N GLY A 724 -20.26 10.40 -39.34
CA GLY A 724 -20.01 8.99 -39.69
C GLY A 724 -20.54 7.96 -38.69
N PHE A 725 -21.14 8.39 -37.57
CA PHE A 725 -21.99 7.52 -36.75
C PHE A 725 -23.31 7.26 -37.51
N GLU A 726 -23.27 6.34 -38.48
CA GLU A 726 -24.50 5.79 -39.03
C GLU A 726 -25.26 5.11 -37.87
N PRO A 727 -26.57 5.39 -37.68
CA PRO A 727 -27.43 4.55 -36.84
C PRO A 727 -27.60 3.19 -37.53
N LYS A 728 -26.53 2.39 -37.60
CA LYS A 728 -26.48 1.14 -38.36
C LYS A 728 -27.08 0.02 -37.51
N LYS A 729 -28.22 -0.47 -38.03
CA LYS A 729 -29.09 -1.60 -37.64
C LYS A 729 -29.83 -1.47 -36.30
N ARG A 730 -31.14 -1.20 -36.45
CA ARG A 730 -32.19 -1.47 -35.46
C ARG A 730 -31.97 -2.85 -34.86
N MET A 731 -31.74 -2.91 -33.55
CA MET A 731 -31.56 -4.18 -32.87
C MET A 731 -32.96 -4.67 -32.47
N LEU A 732 -33.39 -5.81 -33.02
CA LEU A 732 -34.59 -6.49 -32.54
C LEU A 732 -34.31 -7.03 -31.15
N GLY A 733 -35.03 -6.51 -30.15
CA GLY A 733 -35.00 -7.10 -28.80
C GLY A 733 -35.54 -8.53 -28.82
N LYS A 734 -35.23 -9.33 -27.79
CA LYS A 734 -35.85 -10.66 -27.55
C LYS A 734 -37.39 -10.61 -27.52
N ASP A 735 -37.96 -9.42 -27.34
CA ASP A 735 -39.38 -9.12 -27.24
C ASP A 735 -40.00 -8.79 -28.62
N GLY A 736 -39.23 -8.94 -29.72
CA GLY A 736 -39.69 -8.66 -31.09
C GLY A 736 -39.76 -7.18 -31.47
N LYS A 737 -39.51 -6.26 -30.52
CA LYS A 737 -39.59 -4.80 -30.74
C LYS A 737 -38.24 -4.23 -31.19
N GLU A 738 -38.28 -3.42 -32.24
CA GLU A 738 -37.13 -2.63 -32.71
C GLU A 738 -36.79 -1.54 -31.68
N LYS A 739 -35.51 -1.44 -31.29
CA LYS A 739 -35.02 -0.34 -30.43
C LYS A 739 -33.83 0.37 -31.08
N GLU A 740 -33.87 1.70 -31.04
CA GLU A 740 -32.76 2.57 -31.43
C GLU A 740 -31.64 2.51 -30.39
N ARG A 741 -30.38 2.61 -30.85
CA ARG A 741 -29.23 2.71 -29.94
C ARG A 741 -29.18 4.12 -29.37
N SER A 742 -29.33 4.26 -28.05
CA SER A 742 -29.00 5.49 -27.34
C SER A 742 -27.49 5.60 -27.20
N ASN A 743 -26.94 6.75 -27.59
CA ASN A 743 -25.57 7.10 -27.24
C ASN A 743 -25.54 7.51 -25.77
N VAL A 744 -24.40 7.35 -25.11
CA VAL A 744 -24.22 7.87 -23.75
C VAL A 744 -22.89 8.58 -23.73
N ILE A 745 -22.88 9.72 -23.05
CA ILE A 745 -21.70 10.54 -22.97
C ILE A 745 -21.01 10.27 -21.63
N SER A 746 -19.76 9.83 -21.68
CA SER A 746 -18.84 9.87 -20.54
C SER A 746 -17.91 11.05 -20.68
N CYS A 747 -17.73 11.78 -19.57
CA CYS A 747 -16.82 12.90 -19.49
C CYS A 747 -15.62 12.56 -18.60
N MET A 748 -14.48 13.18 -18.90
CA MET A 748 -13.28 13.15 -18.06
C MET A 748 -12.62 14.53 -18.03
N ALA A 749 -12.23 14.98 -16.84
CA ALA A 749 -11.47 16.22 -16.64
C ALA A 749 -9.96 15.97 -16.76
N TRP A 750 -9.21 16.91 -17.33
CA TRP A 750 -7.76 16.76 -17.58
C TRP A 750 -6.87 17.39 -16.48
N ARG A 751 -5.80 16.64 -16.17
CA ARG A 751 -4.52 16.99 -15.49
C ARG A 751 -4.56 17.55 -14.05
N ALA A 752 -3.60 17.11 -13.22
CA ALA A 752 -3.51 17.42 -11.80
C ALA A 752 -2.42 18.46 -11.44
N ASP A 753 -1.58 18.87 -12.41
CA ASP A 753 -0.21 19.32 -12.12
C ASP A 753 0.43 20.29 -13.16
N GLY A 754 -0.33 20.88 -14.11
CA GLY A 754 0.15 22.06 -14.85
C GLY A 754 -0.26 22.16 -16.32
N TRP A 755 -0.83 23.33 -16.67
CA TRP A 755 -1.29 23.83 -17.97
C TRP A 755 -2.59 23.23 -18.55
N GLY A 756 -3.75 23.75 -18.08
CA GLY A 756 -5.00 23.84 -18.86
C GLY A 756 -6.30 23.46 -18.14
N ASP A 757 -7.40 24.19 -18.41
CA ASP A 757 -8.77 23.93 -17.91
C ASP A 757 -9.61 23.02 -18.83
N GLN A 758 -8.96 22.09 -19.56
CA GLN A 758 -9.60 21.31 -20.63
C GLN A 758 -10.27 20.03 -20.11
N PHE A 759 -11.22 19.50 -20.87
CA PHE A 759 -11.87 18.22 -20.62
C PHE A 759 -12.06 17.47 -21.94
N CYS A 760 -12.12 16.15 -21.86
CA CYS A 760 -12.42 15.32 -23.02
C CYS A 760 -13.67 14.48 -22.78
N VAL A 761 -14.30 14.13 -23.89
CA VAL A 761 -15.57 13.46 -23.90
C VAL A 761 -15.51 12.36 -24.92
N GLY A 762 -16.17 11.26 -24.62
CA GLY A 762 -16.67 10.43 -25.68
C GLY A 762 -17.74 9.50 -25.20
N GLY A 763 -18.17 8.63 -26.10
CA GLY A 763 -19.27 7.72 -25.85
C GLY A 763 -18.99 6.32 -26.33
N THR A 764 -20.06 5.61 -26.61
CA THR A 764 -20.09 4.23 -27.09
C THR A 764 -19.30 3.99 -28.38
N SER A 765 -19.06 5.04 -29.17
CA SER A 765 -18.27 5.02 -30.41
C SER A 765 -16.75 4.90 -30.19
N GLY A 766 -16.26 5.23 -28.99
CA GLY A 766 -14.83 5.33 -28.73
C GLY A 766 -14.12 6.46 -29.50
N ILE A 767 -14.86 7.48 -29.96
CA ILE A 767 -14.29 8.72 -30.50
C ILE A 767 -14.13 9.72 -29.36
N ALA A 768 -12.94 10.27 -29.19
CA ALA A 768 -12.64 11.29 -28.19
C ALA A 768 -12.72 12.70 -28.80
N THR A 769 -13.58 13.54 -28.24
CA THR A 769 -13.65 14.98 -28.49
C THR A 769 -12.96 15.73 -27.36
N VAL A 770 -12.10 16.70 -27.69
CA VAL A 770 -11.36 17.48 -26.70
C VAL A 770 -11.89 18.91 -26.68
N PHE A 771 -12.20 19.41 -25.50
CA PHE A 771 -12.72 20.77 -25.29
C PHE A 771 -11.67 21.63 -24.58
N GLY A 772 -11.61 22.91 -24.96
CA GLY A 772 -10.76 23.92 -24.32
C GLY A 772 -11.19 24.26 -22.88
N SER A 773 -10.58 25.31 -22.31
CA SER A 773 -10.89 25.81 -20.97
C SER A 773 -12.39 26.13 -20.79
N LEU A 774 -13.01 25.59 -19.72
CA LEU A 774 -14.37 25.95 -19.27
C LEU A 774 -14.49 27.41 -18.84
#